data_AF-A8LTM3-F1
#
_entry.id   AF-A8LTM3-F1
#
_cell.length_a   1.000
_cell.length_b   1.000
_cell.length_c   1.000
_cell.angle_alpha   90.00
_cell.angle_beta   90.00
_cell.angle_gamma   90.00
#
_symmetry.space_group_name_H-M   'P 1'
#
loop_
_entity.id
_entity.type
_entity.pdbx_description
1 polymer ?
#
loop_
_entity_poly.entity_id
_entity_poly.type
_entity_poly.pdbx_seq_one_letter_code
_entity_poly.pdbx_strand_id
1 'polypeptide(L)'
;MTSYIMTAAQQAPDGDAKDLKQALQKAFERHAGRLPADGSEVMSSINASVAVRLFALMYMRGVQHRLMPDNESAVLCEALCKTVCEVEITDKFDDMFVSNFVLGLIVFLDLVQDDLHPDTRAGLVAKIAECRDWLSEARHRKVFGTRETEGTYAWNHSACAAAGLALSVIWTRDSQADWTDTDFHDVDFGLRRIEDYFLHGIRETGVPYEGFYYCGAVFRVLGPFDILVRKDAEVERRYRRIRDRHKRKLGQLLDWYESGTIVNQRALLSYNHSLYDAHPAVNGFLTFFRSEFEVKAGRMWSRLMAKGTSLQFVERSRDWGDNTLHEALLFLHPKGYSAPRNKVQTLLSRTEGYGLLVSEDASSRLFVKASKLLIGPHNQSDAGHVSWVCNGDAVLIDAGPGRKVRDASKKWAEYSKGTYRTEGSGASSYGHNAVLIDGRGQLPSGEGDGIEGRLSYVRQTEDFWLLGTDARAAYNKDEYNPVQVADRHVAFSKAAGAYLILIDRVVPQAPGTHRFQRLLQFADPAQVVEEDGPGRMAVTSGGTVYDLWTLSPTGPLSTVYEEEKFQMPIKTRGVLAHGVEAEDLWMYTVLAARGSAGVPTDVSLRPAEDAAFGAALQLVLEGGDTRLLALSRTTGELERISDDG
;
A
#
# COMPACT_ATOMS: atom_id res chain seq x y z
N MET A 1 -1.98 1.95 25.99
CA MET A 1 -3.39 1.49 25.87
C MET A 1 -3.59 0.14 26.52
N THR A 2 -2.81 -0.89 26.18
CA THR A 2 -2.71 -2.14 26.94
C THR A 2 -2.51 -1.87 28.43
N SER A 3 -1.58 -0.97 28.80
CA SER A 3 -1.43 -0.50 30.18
C SER A 3 -2.68 0.17 30.77
N TYR A 4 -3.49 0.90 30.00
CA TYR A 4 -4.74 1.51 30.49
C TYR A 4 -5.85 0.49 30.69
N ILE A 5 -5.90 -0.53 29.84
CA ILE A 5 -6.88 -1.61 29.95
C ILE A 5 -6.49 -2.55 31.08
N MET A 6 -5.19 -2.80 31.27
CA MET A 6 -4.67 -3.46 32.47
C MET A 6 -5.01 -2.65 33.72
N THR A 7 -4.85 -1.32 33.69
CA THR A 7 -5.27 -0.45 34.79
C THR A 7 -6.79 -0.46 35.00
N ALA A 8 -7.59 -0.50 33.93
CA ALA A 8 -9.06 -0.56 34.00
C ALA A 8 -9.54 -1.92 34.53
N ALA A 9 -8.93 -3.02 34.09
CA ALA A 9 -9.19 -4.37 34.59
C ALA A 9 -8.75 -4.51 36.06
N GLN A 10 -7.62 -3.93 36.45
CA GLN A 10 -7.18 -3.85 37.85
C GLN A 10 -8.11 -2.98 38.72
N GLN A 11 -8.84 -2.05 38.11
CA GLN A 11 -9.83 -1.19 38.78
C GLN A 11 -11.23 -1.82 38.84
N ALA A 12 -11.46 -2.97 38.19
CA ALA A 12 -12.69 -3.74 38.21
C ALA A 12 -12.41 -5.18 38.72
N PRO A 13 -12.01 -5.34 40.00
CA PRO A 13 -11.46 -6.59 40.55
C PRO A 13 -12.43 -7.78 40.54
N ASP A 14 -13.74 -7.53 40.47
CA ASP A 14 -14.77 -8.57 40.41
C ASP A 14 -15.20 -8.92 38.97
N GLY A 15 -14.58 -8.29 37.95
CA GLY A 15 -14.90 -8.55 36.55
C GLY A 15 -16.30 -8.07 36.12
N ASP A 16 -16.93 -7.16 36.86
CA ASP A 16 -18.21 -6.57 36.46
C ASP A 16 -18.03 -5.81 35.12
N ALA A 17 -18.73 -6.30 34.09
CA ALA A 17 -18.71 -5.73 32.74
C ALA A 17 -19.08 -4.25 32.73
N LYS A 18 -19.96 -3.81 33.63
CA LYS A 18 -20.37 -2.40 33.76
C LYS A 18 -19.23 -1.51 34.24
N ASP A 19 -18.44 -2.00 35.20
CA ASP A 19 -17.32 -1.25 35.78
C ASP A 19 -16.13 -1.23 34.83
N LEU A 20 -15.84 -2.35 34.15
CA LEU A 20 -14.84 -2.40 33.09
C LEU A 20 -15.21 -1.46 31.93
N LYS A 21 -16.47 -1.47 31.49
CA LYS A 21 -17.00 -0.55 30.46
C LYS A 21 -16.85 0.91 30.88
N GLN A 22 -17.20 1.26 32.12
CA GLN A 22 -17.03 2.63 32.63
C GLN A 22 -15.55 3.03 32.75
N ALA A 23 -14.68 2.13 33.18
CA ALA A 23 -13.25 2.39 33.31
C ALA A 23 -12.57 2.57 31.94
N LEU A 24 -12.93 1.72 30.97
CA LEU A 24 -12.54 1.88 29.56
C LEU A 24 -13.05 3.21 29.01
N GLN A 25 -14.33 3.50 29.17
CA GLN A 25 -14.95 4.73 28.69
C GLN A 25 -14.28 5.97 29.29
N LYS A 26 -14.02 6.00 30.59
CA LYS A 26 -13.25 7.08 31.24
C LYS A 26 -11.82 7.19 30.73
N ALA A 27 -11.14 6.07 30.45
CA ALA A 27 -9.80 6.06 29.87
C ALA A 27 -9.81 6.61 28.43
N PHE A 28 -10.85 6.28 27.64
CA PHE A 28 -11.06 6.83 26.30
C PHE A 28 -11.42 8.31 26.34
N GLU A 29 -12.32 8.75 27.22
CA GLU A 29 -12.72 10.15 27.41
C GLU A 29 -11.52 11.05 27.80
N ARG A 30 -10.65 10.57 28.70
CA ARG A 30 -9.39 11.28 29.05
C ARG A 30 -8.44 11.47 27.86
N HIS A 31 -8.55 10.65 26.83
CA HIS A 31 -7.80 10.80 25.58
C HIS A 31 -8.58 11.57 24.51
N ALA A 32 -9.91 11.49 24.54
CA ALA A 32 -10.82 12.20 23.64
C ALA A 32 -10.90 13.70 23.89
N GLY A 33 -10.40 14.21 25.03
CA GLY A 33 -10.27 15.65 25.35
C GLY A 33 -9.41 16.50 24.37
N ARG A 34 -9.06 15.95 23.19
CA ARG A 34 -8.41 16.63 22.06
C ARG A 34 -9.26 16.63 20.77
N LEU A 35 -10.53 16.21 20.82
CA LEU A 35 -11.41 16.08 19.65
C LEU A 35 -12.61 17.05 19.69
N PRO A 36 -13.22 17.39 18.54
CA PRO A 36 -14.25 18.43 18.44
C PRO A 36 -15.57 18.05 19.17
N ALA A 37 -16.36 19.07 19.52
CA ALA A 37 -17.54 18.99 20.41
C ALA A 37 -18.78 18.23 19.87
N ASP A 38 -18.71 17.65 18.67
CA ASP A 38 -19.72 16.74 18.15
C ASP A 38 -19.49 15.34 18.74
N GLY A 39 -20.23 14.99 19.79
CA GLY A 39 -20.07 13.71 20.49
C GLY A 39 -20.68 12.50 19.80
N SER A 40 -21.47 12.64 18.72
CA SER A 40 -22.29 11.53 18.22
C SER A 40 -21.58 10.67 17.17
N GLU A 41 -20.80 11.28 16.26
CA GLU A 41 -19.93 10.56 15.33
C GLU A 41 -18.68 10.03 16.03
N VAL A 42 -18.18 10.78 17.01
CA VAL A 42 -17.01 10.41 17.81
C VAL A 42 -17.32 9.17 18.65
N MET A 43 -18.48 9.09 19.30
CA MET A 43 -18.86 7.90 20.08
C MET A 43 -19.09 6.66 19.21
N SER A 44 -19.64 6.81 17.99
CA SER A 44 -19.76 5.70 17.03
C SER A 44 -18.39 5.17 16.58
N SER A 45 -17.44 6.07 16.30
CA SER A 45 -16.07 5.72 15.92
C SER A 45 -15.27 5.14 17.09
N ILE A 46 -15.51 5.63 18.31
CA ILE A 46 -14.97 5.06 19.55
C ILE A 46 -15.54 3.66 19.75
N ASN A 47 -16.85 3.42 19.63
CA ASN A 47 -17.44 2.10 19.80
C ASN A 47 -16.87 1.07 18.81
N ALA A 48 -16.68 1.45 17.55
CA ALA A 48 -16.03 0.61 16.55
C ALA A 48 -14.55 0.33 16.92
N SER A 49 -13.77 1.38 17.22
CA SER A 49 -12.36 1.21 17.62
C SER A 49 -12.21 0.39 18.90
N VAL A 50 -13.13 0.55 19.85
CA VAL A 50 -13.22 -0.20 21.10
C VAL A 50 -13.52 -1.67 20.81
N ALA A 51 -14.50 -2.00 19.97
CA ALA A 51 -14.83 -3.39 19.66
C ALA A 51 -13.68 -4.14 18.96
N VAL A 52 -12.96 -3.52 18.01
CA VAL A 52 -11.77 -4.14 17.38
C VAL A 52 -10.61 -4.32 18.36
N ARG A 53 -10.43 -3.38 19.30
CA ARG A 53 -9.35 -3.45 20.30
C ARG A 53 -9.69 -4.43 21.43
N LEU A 54 -10.95 -4.47 21.86
CA LEU A 54 -11.46 -5.49 22.78
C LEU A 54 -11.31 -6.88 22.16
N PHE A 55 -11.60 -7.03 20.86
CA PHE A 55 -11.35 -8.27 20.13
C PHE A 55 -9.86 -8.66 20.13
N ALA A 56 -8.94 -7.76 19.75
CA ALA A 56 -7.51 -8.07 19.76
C ALA A 56 -7.03 -8.51 21.16
N LEU A 57 -7.57 -7.91 22.22
CA LEU A 57 -7.27 -8.28 23.61
C LEU A 57 -7.89 -9.60 24.03
N MET A 58 -9.15 -9.85 23.69
CA MET A 58 -9.82 -11.14 23.90
C MET A 58 -9.00 -12.25 23.26
N TYR A 59 -8.59 -12.04 22.01
CA TYR A 59 -7.77 -12.97 21.28
C TYR A 59 -6.42 -13.22 21.97
N MET A 60 -5.67 -12.16 22.27
CA MET A 60 -4.37 -12.25 22.93
C MET A 60 -4.46 -12.96 24.28
N ARG A 61 -5.52 -12.70 25.04
CA ARG A 61 -5.78 -13.35 26.32
C ARG A 61 -6.30 -14.77 26.18
N GLY A 62 -7.05 -15.10 25.13
CA GLY A 62 -7.43 -16.46 24.81
C GLY A 62 -6.21 -17.32 24.46
N VAL A 63 -5.30 -16.80 23.64
CA VAL A 63 -4.02 -17.45 23.36
C VAL A 63 -3.17 -17.56 24.63
N GLN A 64 -3.07 -16.50 25.43
CA GLN A 64 -2.35 -16.54 26.70
C GLN A 64 -2.96 -17.56 27.66
N HIS A 65 -4.29 -17.61 27.80
CA HIS A 65 -4.99 -18.56 28.66
C HIS A 65 -4.72 -20.00 28.22
N ARG A 66 -4.77 -20.27 26.90
CA ARG A 66 -4.46 -21.60 26.36
C ARG A 66 -3.01 -22.00 26.56
N LEU A 67 -2.08 -21.05 26.53
CA LEU A 67 -0.64 -21.30 26.72
C LEU A 67 -0.21 -21.28 28.19
N MET A 68 -0.92 -20.53 29.03
CA MET A 68 -0.65 -20.24 30.45
C MET A 68 -1.98 -20.03 31.20
N PRO A 69 -2.71 -21.11 31.51
CA PRO A 69 -4.02 -20.99 32.14
C PRO A 69 -3.86 -20.53 33.60
N ASP A 70 -4.28 -19.29 33.86
CA ASP A 70 -4.51 -18.76 35.21
C ASP A 70 -5.95 -18.26 35.35
N ASN A 71 -6.45 -18.21 36.59
CA ASN A 71 -7.82 -17.78 36.89
C ASN A 71 -8.06 -16.31 36.50
N GLU A 72 -7.03 -15.46 36.60
CA GLU A 72 -7.14 -14.04 36.24
C GLU A 72 -7.40 -13.85 34.74
N SER A 73 -6.72 -14.62 33.88
CA SER A 73 -6.93 -14.56 32.43
C SER A 73 -8.30 -15.09 32.02
N ALA A 74 -8.82 -16.11 32.71
CA ALA A 74 -10.17 -16.63 32.45
C ALA A 74 -11.26 -15.61 32.78
N VAL A 75 -11.19 -14.97 33.96
CA VAL A 75 -12.15 -13.94 34.39
C VAL A 75 -12.11 -12.72 33.45
N LEU A 76 -10.92 -12.27 33.08
CA LEU A 76 -10.77 -11.15 32.15
C LEU A 76 -11.31 -11.50 30.75
N CYS A 77 -11.04 -12.72 30.27
CA CYS A 77 -11.57 -13.22 29.00
C CYS A 77 -13.10 -13.18 29.00
N GLU A 78 -13.72 -13.74 30.04
CA GLU A 78 -15.17 -13.77 30.22
C GLU A 78 -15.81 -12.36 30.27
N ALA A 79 -15.21 -11.43 31.01
CA ALA A 79 -15.70 -10.04 31.09
C ALA A 79 -15.61 -9.30 29.75
N LEU A 80 -14.54 -9.52 28.99
CA LEU A 80 -14.38 -8.97 27.65
C LEU A 80 -15.42 -9.55 26.68
N CYS A 81 -15.66 -10.87 26.73
CA CYS A 81 -16.70 -11.52 25.93
C CYS A 81 -18.08 -10.91 26.16
N LYS A 82 -18.47 -10.71 27.43
CA LYS A 82 -19.74 -10.07 27.79
C LYS A 82 -19.84 -8.65 27.23
N THR A 83 -18.75 -7.88 27.33
CA THR A 83 -18.69 -6.53 26.78
C THR A 83 -18.89 -6.52 25.25
N VAL A 84 -18.31 -7.51 24.56
CA VAL A 84 -18.46 -7.68 23.11
C VAL A 84 -19.90 -8.05 22.72
N CYS A 85 -20.59 -8.87 23.51
CA CYS A 85 -22.01 -9.17 23.30
C CYS A 85 -22.91 -7.91 23.41
N GLU A 86 -22.50 -6.90 24.17
CA GLU A 86 -23.24 -5.64 24.32
C GLU A 86 -22.97 -4.62 23.20
N VAL A 87 -22.03 -4.86 22.29
CA VAL A 87 -21.73 -3.94 21.19
C VAL A 87 -22.91 -3.92 20.22
N GLU A 88 -23.57 -2.76 20.10
CA GLU A 88 -24.66 -2.56 19.15
C GLU A 88 -24.10 -2.40 17.72
N ILE A 89 -24.54 -3.27 16.80
CA ILE A 89 -24.22 -3.12 15.38
C ILE A 89 -25.19 -2.11 14.77
N THR A 90 -24.65 -0.99 14.28
CA THR A 90 -25.45 0.10 13.72
C THR A 90 -25.09 0.40 12.28
N ASP A 91 -25.97 1.10 11.58
CA ASP A 91 -25.78 1.50 10.17
C ASP A 91 -24.59 2.42 9.94
N LYS A 92 -24.12 3.07 11.00
CA LYS A 92 -22.93 3.92 10.99
C LYS A 92 -21.64 3.11 10.87
N PHE A 93 -21.67 1.80 11.11
CA PHE A 93 -20.48 0.96 10.96
C PHE A 93 -20.16 0.71 9.49
N ASP A 94 -18.88 0.77 9.17
CA ASP A 94 -18.35 0.35 7.87
C ASP A 94 -18.52 -1.17 7.71
N ASP A 95 -18.89 -1.64 6.53
CA ASP A 95 -19.11 -3.07 6.26
C ASP A 95 -17.82 -3.91 6.40
N MET A 96 -16.66 -3.36 6.05
CA MET A 96 -15.37 -3.99 6.28
C MET A 96 -15.08 -4.09 7.78
N PHE A 97 -15.56 -3.15 8.58
CA PHE A 97 -15.44 -3.20 10.04
C PHE A 97 -16.27 -4.36 10.61
N VAL A 98 -17.55 -4.47 10.25
CA VAL A 98 -18.43 -5.55 10.73
C VAL A 98 -17.90 -6.92 10.30
N SER A 99 -17.40 -7.04 9.07
CA SER A 99 -16.77 -8.28 8.59
C SER A 99 -15.52 -8.66 9.39
N ASN A 100 -14.60 -7.72 9.64
CA ASN A 100 -13.43 -7.99 10.48
C ASN A 100 -13.82 -8.36 11.92
N PHE A 101 -14.88 -7.76 12.45
CA PHE A 101 -15.41 -8.09 13.76
C PHE A 101 -15.93 -9.53 13.81
N VAL A 102 -16.77 -9.92 12.83
CA VAL A 102 -17.25 -11.31 12.66
C VAL A 102 -16.10 -12.30 12.57
N LEU A 103 -15.14 -12.03 11.69
CA LEU A 103 -13.97 -12.88 11.52
C LEU A 103 -13.23 -13.05 12.85
N GLY A 104 -13.04 -11.95 13.57
CA GLY A 104 -12.42 -11.97 14.87
C GLY A 104 -13.15 -12.87 15.86
N LEU A 105 -14.46 -12.67 16.03
CA LEU A 105 -15.29 -13.50 16.92
C LEU A 105 -15.19 -14.99 16.59
N ILE A 106 -15.21 -15.32 15.31
CA ILE A 106 -15.11 -16.70 14.83
C ILE A 106 -13.76 -17.32 15.18
N VAL A 107 -12.65 -16.65 14.88
CA VAL A 107 -11.31 -17.18 15.17
C VAL A 107 -11.13 -17.29 16.70
N PHE A 108 -11.63 -16.32 17.47
CA PHE A 108 -11.58 -16.38 18.93
C PHE A 108 -12.34 -17.59 19.48
N LEU A 109 -13.61 -17.77 19.09
CA LEU A 109 -14.41 -18.91 19.53
C LEU A 109 -13.78 -20.25 19.14
N ASP A 110 -13.23 -20.35 17.93
CA ASP A 110 -12.53 -21.57 17.49
C ASP A 110 -11.33 -21.94 18.39
N LEU A 111 -10.72 -20.95 19.06
CA LEU A 111 -9.58 -21.16 19.93
C LEU A 111 -9.91 -21.46 21.38
N VAL A 112 -11.01 -20.90 21.92
CA VAL A 112 -11.30 -20.92 23.37
C VAL A 112 -12.73 -21.31 23.74
N GLN A 113 -13.59 -21.68 22.80
CA GLN A 113 -15.01 -21.98 23.09
C GLN A 113 -15.25 -23.01 24.19
N ASP A 114 -14.32 -23.95 24.40
CA ASP A 114 -14.43 -25.00 25.42
C ASP A 114 -14.13 -24.47 26.83
N ASP A 115 -13.44 -23.33 26.93
CA ASP A 115 -13.06 -22.67 28.18
C ASP A 115 -14.06 -21.57 28.60
N LEU A 116 -15.03 -21.24 27.74
CA LEU A 116 -16.01 -20.18 27.99
C LEU A 116 -17.23 -20.71 28.75
N HIS A 117 -17.83 -19.84 29.57
CA HIS A 117 -19.13 -20.14 30.15
C HIS A 117 -20.18 -20.36 29.03
N PRO A 118 -21.07 -21.35 29.14
CA PRO A 118 -22.06 -21.65 28.09
C PRO A 118 -22.89 -20.44 27.65
N ASP A 119 -23.35 -19.60 28.59
CA ASP A 119 -24.12 -18.40 28.27
C ASP A 119 -23.31 -17.37 27.49
N THR A 120 -22.03 -17.22 27.82
CA THR A 120 -21.12 -16.29 27.14
C THR A 120 -20.79 -16.78 25.74
N ARG A 121 -20.54 -18.09 25.59
CA ARG A 121 -20.41 -18.72 24.27
C ARG A 121 -21.68 -18.50 23.43
N ALA A 122 -22.86 -18.75 23.99
CA ALA A 122 -24.13 -18.53 23.31
C ALA A 122 -24.33 -17.06 22.91
N GLY A 123 -23.96 -16.11 23.78
CA GLY A 123 -24.01 -14.67 23.50
C GLY A 123 -23.09 -14.26 22.34
N LEU A 124 -21.88 -14.83 22.26
CA LEU A 124 -20.96 -14.55 21.15
C LEU A 124 -21.45 -15.16 19.82
N VAL A 125 -22.03 -16.38 19.86
CA VAL A 125 -22.67 -17.00 18.69
C VAL A 125 -23.84 -16.13 18.21
N ALA A 126 -24.68 -15.65 19.12
CA ALA A 126 -25.77 -14.73 18.80
C ALA A 126 -25.25 -13.42 18.18
N LYS A 127 -24.12 -12.88 18.67
CA LYS A 127 -23.50 -11.68 18.09
C LYS A 127 -22.99 -11.92 16.66
N ILE A 128 -22.44 -13.09 16.36
CA ILE A 128 -22.06 -13.47 14.99
C ILE A 128 -23.28 -13.50 14.08
N ALA A 129 -24.39 -14.08 14.55
CA ALA A 129 -25.66 -14.11 13.80
C ALA A 129 -26.24 -12.69 13.58
N GLU A 130 -26.19 -11.82 14.58
CA GLU A 130 -26.59 -10.40 14.44
C GLU A 130 -25.76 -9.70 13.35
N CYS A 131 -24.45 -9.89 13.36
CA CYS A 131 -23.57 -9.31 12.33
C CYS A 131 -23.83 -9.90 10.94
N ARG A 132 -24.12 -11.20 10.84
CA ARG A 132 -24.54 -11.85 9.59
C ARG A 132 -25.79 -11.17 9.04
N ASP A 133 -26.83 -11.07 9.86
CA ASP A 133 -28.13 -10.52 9.45
C ASP A 133 -27.96 -9.07 9.00
N TRP A 134 -27.17 -8.29 9.75
CA TRP A 134 -26.82 -6.93 9.36
C TRP A 134 -26.07 -6.87 8.03
N LEU A 135 -25.05 -7.72 7.79
CA LEU A 135 -24.31 -7.76 6.53
C LEU A 135 -25.20 -8.18 5.36
N SER A 136 -26.09 -9.16 5.59
CA SER A 136 -27.06 -9.65 4.60
C SER A 136 -28.03 -8.55 4.19
N GLU A 137 -28.51 -7.74 5.12
CA GLU A 137 -29.33 -6.55 4.81
C GLU A 137 -28.49 -5.43 4.16
N ALA A 138 -27.32 -5.15 4.72
CA ALA A 138 -26.44 -4.05 4.30
C ALA A 138 -26.01 -4.19 2.84
N ARG A 139 -25.85 -5.41 2.30
CA ARG A 139 -25.48 -5.60 0.89
C ARG A 139 -26.51 -5.00 -0.08
N HIS A 140 -27.78 -4.85 0.33
CA HIS A 140 -28.84 -4.30 -0.53
C HIS A 140 -28.89 -2.77 -0.53
N ARG A 141 -28.10 -2.12 0.33
CA ARG A 141 -28.11 -0.65 0.50
C ARG A 141 -26.72 -0.01 0.54
N LYS A 142 -25.67 -0.78 0.81
CA LYS A 142 -24.27 -0.32 0.87
C LYS A 142 -23.51 -0.69 -0.39
N VAL A 143 -22.50 0.12 -0.67
CA VAL A 143 -21.66 0.05 -1.87
C VAL A 143 -21.07 -1.34 -2.11
N PHE A 144 -20.69 -2.05 -1.04
CA PHE A 144 -20.07 -3.38 -1.13
C PHE A 144 -20.98 -4.44 -1.79
N GLY A 145 -22.31 -4.25 -1.74
CA GLY A 145 -23.27 -5.18 -2.33
C GLY A 145 -24.11 -4.63 -3.47
N THR A 146 -24.37 -3.31 -3.53
CA THR A 146 -25.30 -2.71 -4.50
C THR A 146 -24.69 -2.27 -5.81
N ARG A 147 -23.37 -2.06 -5.87
CA ARG A 147 -22.76 -1.61 -7.12
C ARG A 147 -22.49 -2.79 -8.05
N GLU A 148 -23.54 -3.16 -8.78
CA GLU A 148 -23.43 -3.93 -10.01
C GLU A 148 -23.31 -3.05 -11.26
N THR A 149 -22.78 -1.84 -11.10
CA THR A 149 -22.54 -0.92 -12.22
C THR A 149 -21.10 -0.38 -12.12
N GLU A 150 -20.43 -0.33 -13.28
CA GLU A 150 -19.19 0.42 -13.53
C GLU A 150 -17.94 0.04 -12.70
N GLY A 151 -17.51 -1.23 -12.77
CA GLY A 151 -16.14 -1.62 -12.38
C GLY A 151 -15.82 -1.65 -10.88
N THR A 152 -16.83 -1.51 -10.02
CA THR A 152 -16.68 -1.43 -8.55
C THR A 152 -16.79 -2.78 -7.83
N TYR A 153 -17.02 -3.89 -8.56
CA TYR A 153 -17.08 -5.26 -8.02
C TYR A 153 -15.79 -5.73 -7.36
N ALA A 154 -14.66 -5.09 -7.68
CA ALA A 154 -13.33 -5.51 -7.29
C ALA A 154 -12.70 -4.68 -6.17
N TRP A 155 -13.50 -3.89 -5.45
CA TRP A 155 -13.01 -3.09 -4.34
C TRP A 155 -12.70 -3.99 -3.14
N ASN A 156 -11.68 -3.61 -2.36
CA ASN A 156 -11.31 -4.35 -1.17
C ASN A 156 -12.46 -4.51 -0.18
N HIS A 157 -13.29 -3.47 0.00
CA HIS A 157 -14.47 -3.51 0.90
C HIS A 157 -15.46 -4.61 0.48
N SER A 158 -15.78 -4.68 -0.82
CA SER A 158 -16.68 -5.69 -1.38
C SER A 158 -16.21 -7.12 -1.08
N ALA A 159 -14.93 -7.41 -1.33
CA ALA A 159 -14.39 -8.74 -1.07
C ALA A 159 -14.34 -9.06 0.44
N CYS A 160 -13.89 -8.11 1.27
CA CYS A 160 -13.81 -8.29 2.72
C CYS A 160 -15.19 -8.49 3.35
N ALA A 161 -16.15 -7.62 3.06
CA ALA A 161 -17.49 -7.68 3.64
C ALA A 161 -18.23 -8.96 3.24
N ALA A 162 -18.14 -9.34 1.96
CA ALA A 162 -18.77 -10.54 1.44
C ALA A 162 -18.12 -11.83 1.98
N ALA A 163 -16.79 -11.84 2.19
CA ALA A 163 -16.11 -12.94 2.85
C ALA A 163 -16.54 -13.10 4.31
N GLY A 164 -16.68 -12.01 5.06
CA GLY A 164 -17.20 -12.03 6.44
C GLY A 164 -18.63 -12.55 6.51
N LEU A 165 -19.49 -12.12 5.58
CA LEU A 165 -20.87 -12.63 5.48
C LEU A 165 -20.90 -14.14 5.24
N ALA A 166 -20.22 -14.63 4.20
CA ALA A 166 -20.17 -16.07 3.92
C ALA A 166 -19.58 -16.87 5.09
N LEU A 167 -18.53 -16.34 5.72
CA LEU A 167 -17.90 -17.00 6.86
C LEU A 167 -18.82 -17.12 8.08
N SER A 168 -19.62 -16.09 8.36
CA SER A 168 -20.61 -16.14 9.45
C SER A 168 -21.65 -17.23 9.25
N VAL A 169 -22.10 -17.46 8.01
CA VAL A 169 -23.01 -18.56 7.66
C VAL A 169 -22.33 -19.91 7.83
N ILE A 170 -21.14 -20.09 7.22
CA ILE A 170 -20.39 -21.35 7.27
C ILE A 170 -20.11 -21.77 8.72
N TRP A 171 -19.70 -20.82 9.56
CA TRP A 171 -19.33 -21.12 10.94
C TRP A 171 -20.52 -21.39 11.85
N THR A 172 -21.65 -20.71 11.65
CA THR A 172 -22.87 -20.95 12.44
C THR A 172 -23.62 -22.21 12.03
N ARG A 173 -23.22 -22.87 10.93
CA ARG A 173 -23.82 -24.12 10.43
C ARG A 173 -23.97 -25.19 11.52
N ASP A 174 -22.93 -25.48 12.31
CA ASP A 174 -22.97 -26.57 13.29
C ASP A 174 -24.01 -26.33 14.40
N SER A 175 -24.48 -25.09 14.55
CA SER A 175 -25.53 -24.70 15.50
C SER A 175 -26.94 -24.64 14.89
N GLN A 176 -27.08 -24.87 13.57
CA GLN A 176 -28.35 -24.84 12.84
C GLN A 176 -28.64 -26.20 12.19
N ALA A 177 -29.86 -26.70 12.35
CA ALA A 177 -30.23 -28.02 11.84
C ALA A 177 -30.26 -28.09 10.31
N ASP A 178 -30.64 -27.00 9.63
CA ASP A 178 -30.75 -26.89 8.18
C ASP A 178 -30.38 -25.47 7.70
N TRP A 179 -29.78 -25.37 6.50
CA TRP A 179 -29.54 -24.08 5.85
C TRP A 179 -30.84 -23.51 5.29
N THR A 180 -31.03 -22.20 5.41
CA THR A 180 -32.10 -21.49 4.70
C THR A 180 -31.68 -21.12 3.28
N ASP A 181 -32.63 -20.81 2.40
CA ASP A 181 -32.33 -20.28 1.06
C ASP A 181 -31.48 -19.01 1.12
N THR A 182 -31.69 -18.18 2.16
CA THR A 182 -30.89 -16.98 2.42
C THR A 182 -29.44 -17.33 2.74
N ASP A 183 -29.19 -18.36 3.55
CA ASP A 183 -27.83 -18.81 3.89
C ASP A 183 -27.07 -19.27 2.65
N PHE A 184 -27.71 -20.06 1.78
CA PHE A 184 -27.12 -20.46 0.50
C PHE A 184 -26.79 -19.26 -0.39
N HIS A 185 -27.72 -18.30 -0.46
CA HIS A 185 -27.53 -17.08 -1.24
C HIS A 185 -26.39 -16.21 -0.69
N ASP A 186 -26.25 -16.12 0.62
CA ASP A 186 -25.21 -15.33 1.30
C ASP A 186 -23.82 -15.92 1.09
N VAL A 187 -23.69 -17.24 1.16
CA VAL A 187 -22.45 -17.95 0.82
C VAL A 187 -22.11 -17.81 -0.66
N ASP A 188 -23.09 -17.97 -1.55
CA ASP A 188 -22.91 -17.81 -3.00
C ASP A 188 -22.48 -16.38 -3.37
N PHE A 189 -23.10 -15.38 -2.76
CA PHE A 189 -22.70 -13.98 -2.89
C PHE A 189 -21.26 -13.77 -2.44
N GLY A 190 -20.87 -14.28 -1.27
CA GLY A 190 -19.50 -14.21 -0.77
C GLY A 190 -18.47 -14.81 -1.72
N LEU A 191 -18.71 -16.04 -2.19
CA LEU A 191 -17.81 -16.72 -3.12
C LEU A 191 -17.69 -15.98 -4.46
N ARG A 192 -18.80 -15.48 -5.01
CA ARG A 192 -18.79 -14.67 -6.25
C ARG A 192 -17.98 -13.40 -6.09
N ARG A 193 -18.14 -12.65 -5.00
CA ARG A 193 -17.37 -11.41 -4.76
C ARG A 193 -15.88 -11.66 -4.55
N ILE A 194 -15.50 -12.78 -3.95
CA ILE A 194 -14.09 -13.19 -3.86
C ILE A 194 -13.54 -13.49 -5.26
N GLU A 195 -14.30 -14.20 -6.09
CA GLU A 195 -13.93 -14.47 -7.48
C GLU A 195 -13.81 -13.18 -8.30
N ASP A 196 -14.77 -12.26 -8.19
CA ASP A 196 -14.72 -10.94 -8.83
C ASP A 196 -13.46 -10.17 -8.44
N TYR A 197 -13.06 -10.24 -7.16
CA TYR A 197 -11.81 -9.63 -6.70
C TYR A 197 -10.59 -10.28 -7.37
N PHE A 198 -10.53 -11.61 -7.49
CA PHE A 198 -9.44 -12.26 -8.22
C PHE A 198 -9.44 -11.92 -9.72
N LEU A 199 -10.62 -11.76 -10.31
CA LEU A 199 -10.76 -11.42 -11.72
C LEU A 199 -10.38 -9.97 -12.02
N HIS A 200 -10.77 -9.02 -11.16
CA HIS A 200 -10.71 -7.59 -11.46
C HIS A 200 -9.81 -6.79 -10.50
N GLY A 201 -9.68 -7.21 -9.25
CA GLY A 201 -8.87 -6.54 -8.21
C GLY A 201 -7.39 -6.92 -8.29
N ILE A 202 -7.09 -8.00 -9.01
CA ILE A 202 -5.75 -8.41 -9.40
C ILE A 202 -5.71 -8.34 -10.93
N ARG A 203 -4.61 -7.85 -11.50
CA ARG A 203 -4.41 -7.84 -12.96
C ARG A 203 -3.86 -9.17 -13.47
N GLU A 204 -3.95 -9.44 -14.77
CA GLU A 204 -3.50 -10.73 -15.35
C GLU A 204 -2.00 -10.97 -15.19
N THR A 205 -1.23 -9.90 -14.95
CA THR A 205 0.20 -10.01 -14.61
C THR A 205 0.49 -10.10 -13.12
N GLY A 206 -0.55 -10.21 -12.28
CA GLY A 206 -0.45 -10.26 -10.84
C GLY A 206 -0.36 -8.91 -10.14
N VAL A 207 -0.28 -7.78 -10.86
CA VAL A 207 -0.25 -6.45 -10.23
C VAL A 207 -1.54 -6.21 -9.43
N PRO A 208 -1.48 -5.85 -8.14
CA PRO A 208 -2.67 -5.50 -7.40
C PRO A 208 -3.23 -4.15 -7.87
N TYR A 209 -4.53 -4.13 -8.16
CA TYR A 209 -5.20 -2.97 -8.71
C TYR A 209 -5.15 -1.76 -7.75
N GLU A 210 -5.49 -1.96 -6.48
CA GLU A 210 -5.61 -0.89 -5.47
C GLU A 210 -4.27 -0.55 -4.79
N GLY A 211 -3.17 -1.12 -5.29
CA GLY A 211 -1.89 -1.08 -4.60
C GLY A 211 -1.69 -2.24 -3.63
N PHE A 212 -0.45 -2.41 -3.16
CA PHE A 212 -0.11 -3.49 -2.25
C PHE A 212 -0.87 -3.42 -0.93
N TYR A 213 -1.08 -2.22 -0.39
CA TYR A 213 -1.69 -2.10 0.94
C TYR A 213 -3.12 -2.62 0.99
N TYR A 214 -3.98 -2.13 0.10
CA TYR A 214 -5.40 -2.50 0.05
C TYR A 214 -5.61 -3.93 -0.45
N CYS A 215 -4.76 -4.39 -1.37
CA CYS A 215 -4.75 -5.79 -1.72
C CYS A 215 -4.45 -6.67 -0.51
N GLY A 216 -3.45 -6.28 0.28
CA GLY A 216 -3.08 -6.96 1.50
C GLY A 216 -4.21 -7.03 2.53
N ALA A 217 -4.96 -5.94 2.67
CA ALA A 217 -6.15 -5.89 3.52
C ALA A 217 -7.22 -6.92 3.11
N VAL A 218 -7.42 -7.18 1.81
CA VAL A 218 -8.31 -8.26 1.35
C VAL A 218 -7.81 -9.62 1.80
N PHE A 219 -6.54 -9.92 1.52
CA PHE A 219 -5.98 -11.21 1.88
C PHE A 219 -5.90 -11.42 3.39
N ARG A 220 -5.96 -10.35 4.17
CA ARG A 220 -6.12 -10.44 5.62
C ARG A 220 -7.40 -11.14 6.05
N VAL A 221 -8.50 -10.89 5.34
CA VAL A 221 -9.77 -11.59 5.57
C VAL A 221 -9.76 -12.96 4.87
N LEU A 222 -9.19 -13.04 3.67
CA LEU A 222 -9.21 -14.29 2.90
C LEU A 222 -8.29 -15.38 3.46
N GLY A 223 -7.22 -15.04 4.18
CA GLY A 223 -6.32 -16.01 4.81
C GLY A 223 -7.07 -16.92 5.80
N PRO A 224 -7.69 -16.37 6.86
CA PRO A 224 -8.56 -17.14 7.75
C PRO A 224 -9.76 -17.79 7.05
N PHE A 225 -10.36 -17.11 6.05
CA PHE A 225 -11.44 -17.69 5.25
C PHE A 225 -11.02 -19.01 4.58
N ASP A 226 -9.82 -19.08 3.97
CA ASP A 226 -9.30 -20.31 3.34
C ASP A 226 -9.14 -21.50 4.32
N ILE A 227 -8.90 -21.20 5.59
CA ILE A 227 -8.81 -22.22 6.64
C ILE A 227 -10.21 -22.65 7.06
N LEU A 228 -11.09 -21.69 7.35
CA LEU A 228 -12.38 -21.94 7.97
C LEU A 228 -13.43 -22.47 6.98
N VAL A 229 -13.29 -22.19 5.68
CA VAL A 229 -14.17 -22.76 4.64
C VAL A 229 -14.16 -24.30 4.64
N ARG A 230 -13.09 -24.92 5.17
CA ARG A 230 -12.93 -26.38 5.29
C ARG A 230 -13.90 -27.02 6.29
N LYS A 231 -14.58 -26.22 7.12
CA LYS A 231 -15.69 -26.68 7.95
C LYS A 231 -16.90 -27.12 7.11
N ASP A 232 -16.96 -26.70 5.85
CA ASP A 232 -17.99 -27.12 4.90
C ASP A 232 -17.37 -27.68 3.62
N ALA A 233 -17.49 -29.00 3.41
CA ALA A 233 -16.88 -29.69 2.27
C ALA A 233 -17.44 -29.26 0.90
N GLU A 234 -18.68 -28.78 0.82
CA GLU A 234 -19.26 -28.29 -0.43
C GLU A 234 -18.71 -26.90 -0.76
N VAL A 235 -18.75 -25.99 0.21
CA VAL A 235 -18.23 -24.62 0.04
C VAL A 235 -16.73 -24.67 -0.21
N GLU A 236 -15.97 -25.49 0.50
CA GLU A 236 -14.54 -25.70 0.27
C GLU A 236 -14.27 -26.13 -1.18
N ARG A 237 -15.05 -27.09 -1.72
CA ARG A 237 -14.89 -27.56 -3.10
C ARG A 237 -15.20 -26.47 -4.12
N ARG A 238 -16.19 -25.62 -3.86
CA ARG A 238 -16.52 -24.48 -4.72
C ARG A 238 -15.39 -23.44 -4.67
N TYR A 239 -14.94 -23.10 -3.48
CA TYR A 239 -13.86 -22.14 -3.26
C TYR A 239 -12.52 -22.59 -3.86
N ARG A 240 -12.15 -23.86 -3.71
CA ARG A 240 -10.96 -24.43 -4.36
C ARG A 240 -11.00 -24.30 -5.87
N ARG A 241 -12.17 -24.52 -6.50
CA ARG A 241 -12.32 -24.32 -7.96
C ARG A 241 -12.09 -22.87 -8.38
N ILE A 242 -12.51 -21.89 -7.57
CA ILE A 242 -12.20 -20.47 -7.77
C ILE A 242 -10.68 -20.25 -7.66
N ARG A 243 -10.05 -20.73 -6.58
CA ARG A 243 -8.59 -20.61 -6.38
C ARG A 243 -7.80 -21.21 -7.54
N ASP A 244 -8.14 -22.44 -7.95
CA ASP A 244 -7.45 -23.16 -9.03
C ASP A 244 -7.53 -22.40 -10.36
N ARG A 245 -8.69 -21.81 -10.67
CA ARG A 245 -8.91 -20.97 -11.86
C ARG A 245 -7.99 -19.76 -11.89
N HIS A 246 -7.72 -19.15 -10.73
CA HIS A 246 -6.90 -17.95 -10.59
C HIS A 246 -5.46 -18.22 -10.10
N LYS A 247 -5.06 -19.49 -9.97
CA LYS A 247 -3.78 -19.89 -9.35
C LYS A 247 -2.56 -19.23 -9.97
N ARG A 248 -2.51 -19.13 -11.30
CA ARG A 248 -1.42 -18.46 -12.02
C ARG A 248 -1.29 -17.00 -11.60
N LYS A 249 -2.42 -16.29 -11.60
CA LYS A 249 -2.54 -14.87 -11.29
C LYS A 249 -2.15 -14.58 -9.84
N LEU A 250 -2.63 -15.41 -8.92
CA LEU A 250 -2.25 -15.39 -7.50
C LEU A 250 -0.75 -15.64 -7.32
N GLY A 251 -0.17 -16.59 -8.06
CA GLY A 251 1.27 -16.85 -8.04
C GLY A 251 2.12 -15.66 -8.53
N GLN A 252 1.63 -14.91 -9.52
CA GLN A 252 2.27 -13.68 -10.01
C GLN A 252 2.09 -12.52 -9.03
N LEU A 253 0.94 -12.41 -8.36
CA LEU A 253 0.73 -11.42 -7.30
C LEU A 253 1.78 -11.56 -6.20
N LEU A 254 2.09 -12.79 -5.79
CA LEU A 254 3.15 -13.04 -4.82
C LEU A 254 4.54 -12.64 -5.34
N ASP A 255 4.81 -12.77 -6.65
CA ASP A 255 6.05 -12.27 -7.25
C ASP A 255 6.14 -10.74 -7.17
N TRP A 256 5.01 -10.04 -7.35
CA TRP A 256 4.94 -8.59 -7.15
C TRP A 256 5.21 -8.18 -5.71
N TYR A 257 4.61 -8.84 -4.71
CA TYR A 257 4.89 -8.53 -3.31
C TYR A 257 6.33 -8.85 -2.92
N GLU A 258 6.88 -10.00 -3.35
CA GLU A 258 8.27 -10.36 -3.10
C GLU A 258 9.23 -9.31 -3.69
N SER A 259 8.92 -8.81 -4.88
CA SER A 259 9.74 -7.82 -5.59
C SER A 259 9.55 -6.40 -5.05
N GLY A 260 8.33 -6.04 -4.62
CA GLY A 260 8.00 -4.76 -4.02
C GLY A 260 8.44 -4.63 -2.55
N THR A 261 8.83 -5.73 -1.91
CA THR A 261 9.36 -5.71 -0.54
C THR A 261 10.76 -5.08 -0.51
N ILE A 262 10.90 -4.04 0.31
CA ILE A 262 12.15 -3.34 0.58
C ILE A 262 12.84 -4.05 1.75
N VAL A 263 13.95 -4.71 1.44
CA VAL A 263 14.70 -5.54 2.39
C VAL A 263 15.24 -4.67 3.52
N ASN A 264 15.18 -5.16 4.77
CA ASN A 264 15.63 -4.47 5.99
C ASN A 264 14.84 -3.21 6.40
N GLN A 265 14.04 -2.61 5.52
CA GLN A 265 13.24 -1.42 5.87
C GLN A 265 11.82 -1.73 6.32
N ARG A 266 11.39 -3.00 6.24
CA ARG A 266 10.03 -3.46 6.58
C ARG A 266 8.94 -2.70 5.82
N ALA A 267 9.24 -2.38 4.57
CA ALA A 267 8.42 -1.53 3.74
C ALA A 267 8.09 -2.20 2.41
N LEU A 268 7.00 -1.75 1.80
CA LEU A 268 6.64 -2.05 0.42
C LEU A 268 6.84 -0.79 -0.41
N LEU A 269 7.19 -0.97 -1.69
CA LEU A 269 7.07 0.09 -2.68
C LEU A 269 5.63 0.62 -2.64
N SER A 270 5.46 1.85 -2.18
CA SER A 270 4.16 2.51 -2.18
C SER A 270 3.81 2.93 -3.60
N TYR A 271 2.61 2.59 -4.03
CA TYR A 271 1.93 3.20 -5.18
C TYR A 271 0.43 3.15 -4.91
N ASN A 272 -0.35 4.00 -5.56
CA ASN A 272 -1.73 4.23 -5.15
C ASN A 272 -1.80 4.63 -3.67
N HIS A 273 -2.97 4.55 -3.04
CA HIS A 273 -3.13 4.79 -1.60
C HIS A 273 -2.44 3.74 -0.69
N SER A 274 -1.29 3.17 -1.09
CA SER A 274 -0.54 2.24 -0.27
C SER A 274 0.28 2.92 0.83
N LEU A 275 0.19 2.40 2.04
CA LEU A 275 1.13 2.77 3.10
C LEU A 275 2.50 2.16 2.83
N TYR A 276 3.54 2.89 3.24
CA TYR A 276 4.92 2.40 3.22
C TYR A 276 5.12 1.21 4.17
N ASP A 277 4.38 1.17 5.28
CA ASP A 277 4.41 0.06 6.24
C ASP A 277 3.75 -1.20 5.64
N ALA A 278 4.58 -2.23 5.43
CA ALA A 278 4.19 -3.50 4.85
C ALA A 278 3.28 -4.34 5.76
N HIS A 279 3.33 -4.17 7.08
CA HIS A 279 2.79 -5.17 8.01
C HIS A 279 1.26 -5.36 7.89
N PRO A 280 0.44 -4.30 7.85
CA PRO A 280 -1.02 -4.49 7.74
C PRO A 280 -1.41 -5.17 6.41
N ALA A 281 -0.56 -5.05 5.39
CA ALA A 281 -0.80 -5.60 4.06
C ALA A 281 -0.34 -7.05 3.91
N VAL A 282 0.71 -7.49 4.60
CA VAL A 282 1.36 -8.77 4.25
C VAL A 282 0.96 -9.94 5.16
N ASN A 283 0.42 -9.69 6.35
CA ASN A 283 0.31 -10.76 7.34
C ASN A 283 -0.75 -11.82 7.02
N GLY A 284 -2.01 -11.47 6.72
CA GLY A 284 -2.96 -12.50 6.28
C GLY A 284 -2.78 -12.96 4.83
N PHE A 285 -2.05 -12.16 4.04
CA PHE A 285 -1.53 -12.56 2.73
C PHE A 285 -0.67 -13.82 2.83
N LEU A 286 0.29 -13.87 3.75
CA LEU A 286 1.15 -15.05 3.94
C LEU A 286 0.37 -16.33 4.24
N THR A 287 -0.72 -16.24 5.00
CA THR A 287 -1.56 -17.40 5.29
C THR A 287 -2.29 -17.95 4.11
N PHE A 288 -2.85 -17.07 3.29
CA PHE A 288 -3.52 -17.47 2.08
C PHE A 288 -2.58 -18.23 1.12
N PHE A 289 -1.33 -17.77 1.03
CA PHE A 289 -0.33 -18.29 0.08
C PHE A 289 0.47 -19.49 0.59
N ARG A 290 0.40 -19.82 1.89
CA ARG A 290 1.24 -20.85 2.52
C ARG A 290 1.11 -22.23 1.86
N SER A 291 -0.10 -22.71 1.63
CA SER A 291 -0.33 -24.09 1.16
C SER A 291 0.13 -24.33 -0.28
N GLU A 292 -0.01 -23.31 -1.12
CA GLU A 292 0.23 -23.42 -2.57
C GLU A 292 1.56 -22.81 -3.01
N PHE A 293 2.11 -21.87 -2.24
CA PHE A 293 3.29 -21.09 -2.59
C PHE A 293 4.27 -20.93 -1.42
N GLU A 294 4.37 -21.97 -0.57
CA GLU A 294 5.16 -21.99 0.67
C GLU A 294 6.55 -21.37 0.53
N VAL A 295 7.32 -21.77 -0.49
CA VAL A 295 8.69 -21.30 -0.70
C VAL A 295 8.72 -19.79 -0.97
N LYS A 296 7.86 -19.29 -1.88
CA LYS A 296 7.80 -17.87 -2.23
C LYS A 296 7.32 -17.03 -1.04
N ALA A 297 6.27 -17.49 -0.34
CA ALA A 297 5.75 -16.86 0.87
C ALA A 297 6.83 -16.77 1.96
N GLY A 298 7.57 -17.87 2.19
CA GLY A 298 8.69 -17.91 3.12
C GLY A 298 9.84 -16.95 2.76
N ARG A 299 10.16 -16.79 1.47
CA ARG A 299 11.14 -15.79 1.02
C ARG A 299 10.70 -14.36 1.30
N MET A 300 9.45 -14.03 0.94
CA MET A 300 8.89 -12.71 1.22
C MET A 300 8.90 -12.41 2.72
N TRP A 301 8.45 -13.35 3.55
CA TRP A 301 8.51 -13.22 5.00
C TRP A 301 9.93 -13.00 5.52
N SER A 302 10.90 -13.76 5.01
CA SER A 302 12.30 -13.61 5.40
C SER A 302 12.88 -12.23 5.06
N ARG A 303 12.42 -11.61 3.97
CA ARG A 303 12.83 -10.24 3.59
C ARG A 303 12.22 -9.18 4.51
N LEU A 304 10.96 -9.37 4.91
CA LEU A 304 10.28 -8.47 5.85
C LEU A 304 10.86 -8.58 7.27
N MET A 305 11.16 -9.80 7.70
CA MET A 305 11.60 -10.12 9.07
C MET A 305 13.13 -10.14 9.24
N ALA A 306 13.87 -9.43 8.40
CA ALA A 306 15.33 -9.51 8.36
C ALA A 306 16.02 -9.31 9.73
N LYS A 307 17.28 -9.81 9.83
CA LYS A 307 18.09 -9.94 11.05
C LYS A 307 18.00 -8.71 11.97
N GLY A 308 17.65 -8.94 13.24
CA GLY A 308 17.58 -7.91 14.28
C GLY A 308 16.17 -7.35 14.51
N THR A 309 15.17 -7.79 13.75
CA THR A 309 13.77 -7.45 14.00
C THR A 309 13.20 -8.30 15.14
N SER A 310 13.02 -7.72 16.32
CA SER A 310 12.35 -8.39 17.44
C SER A 310 10.85 -8.56 17.14
N LEU A 311 10.26 -9.70 17.54
CA LEU A 311 8.81 -9.94 17.51
C LEU A 311 8.00 -8.85 18.25
N GLN A 312 8.60 -8.15 19.23
CA GLN A 312 8.03 -6.98 19.93
C GLN A 312 7.64 -5.82 18.99
N PHE A 313 8.06 -5.84 17.72
CA PHE A 313 7.68 -4.83 16.74
C PHE A 313 6.34 -5.13 16.04
N VAL A 314 5.92 -6.41 16.00
CA VAL A 314 4.60 -6.83 15.49
C VAL A 314 3.47 -6.19 16.30
N GLU A 315 3.74 -5.78 17.55
CA GLU A 315 2.79 -5.14 18.46
C GLU A 315 2.51 -3.64 18.18
N ARG A 316 3.27 -2.94 17.33
CA ARG A 316 3.30 -1.45 17.34
C ARG A 316 2.76 -0.70 16.11
N SER A 317 1.88 -1.29 15.29
CA SER A 317 1.16 -0.46 14.31
C SER A 317 0.20 0.49 15.07
N ARG A 318 0.35 1.81 14.92
CA ARG A 318 -0.44 2.79 15.69
C ARG A 318 -1.92 2.82 15.27
N ASP A 319 -2.20 2.52 14.00
CA ASP A 319 -3.55 2.57 13.42
C ASP A 319 -4.32 1.26 13.56
N TRP A 320 -3.60 0.13 13.64
CA TRP A 320 -4.18 -1.21 13.68
C TRP A 320 -3.64 -2.04 14.86
N GLY A 321 -3.29 -1.37 15.96
CA GLY A 321 -2.62 -1.93 17.15
C GLY A 321 -3.08 -3.34 17.52
N ASP A 322 -2.09 -4.20 17.77
CA ASP A 322 -2.19 -5.57 18.30
C ASP A 322 -2.78 -6.64 17.36
N ASN A 323 -3.16 -6.30 16.13
CA ASN A 323 -4.04 -7.14 15.31
C ASN A 323 -3.30 -8.13 14.38
N THR A 324 -1.98 -8.29 14.51
CA THR A 324 -1.13 -9.09 13.61
C THR A 324 -0.26 -10.13 14.32
N LEU A 325 -0.18 -10.11 15.66
CA LEU A 325 0.62 -11.10 16.40
C LEU A 325 0.04 -12.51 16.23
N HIS A 326 -1.28 -12.61 16.19
CA HIS A 326 -1.95 -13.88 16.00
C HIS A 326 -1.68 -14.51 14.63
N GLU A 327 -1.71 -13.68 13.60
CA GLU A 327 -1.32 -14.05 12.24
C GLU A 327 0.13 -14.57 12.28
N ALA A 328 1.07 -13.81 12.85
CA ALA A 328 2.45 -14.27 13.01
C ALA A 328 2.57 -15.61 13.77
N LEU A 329 1.79 -15.83 14.83
CA LEU A 329 1.79 -17.07 15.62
C LEU A 329 1.21 -18.27 14.85
N LEU A 330 0.16 -18.07 14.05
CA LEU A 330 -0.38 -19.10 13.15
C LEU A 330 0.58 -19.43 11.99
N PHE A 331 1.53 -18.53 11.66
CA PHE A 331 2.40 -18.63 10.48
C PHE A 331 3.89 -18.88 10.77
N LEU A 332 4.33 -18.86 12.04
CA LEU A 332 5.64 -19.34 12.42
C LEU A 332 5.70 -20.85 12.15
N HIS A 333 6.19 -21.21 10.96
CA HIS A 333 6.47 -22.60 10.63
C HIS A 333 7.48 -23.15 11.65
N PRO A 334 7.21 -24.28 12.33
CA PRO A 334 8.08 -24.80 13.38
C PRO A 334 9.51 -25.08 12.93
N LYS A 335 9.70 -25.34 11.63
CA LYS A 335 11.03 -25.65 11.05
C LYS A 335 11.78 -24.41 10.54
N GLY A 336 11.21 -23.20 10.67
CA GLY A 336 11.74 -21.99 10.04
C GLY A 336 11.57 -22.01 8.52
N TYR A 337 11.64 -20.83 7.89
CA TYR A 337 11.67 -20.70 6.44
C TYR A 337 13.14 -20.66 5.99
N SER A 338 13.63 -21.73 5.34
CA SER A 338 14.92 -21.68 4.65
C SER A 338 14.71 -21.11 3.25
N ALA A 339 14.98 -19.82 3.06
CA ALA A 339 14.90 -19.19 1.76
C ALA A 339 16.14 -19.52 0.90
N PRO A 340 16.03 -20.29 -0.20
CA PRO A 340 17.13 -20.38 -1.16
C PRO A 340 17.39 -19.00 -1.78
N ARG A 341 18.66 -18.61 -1.88
CA ARG A 341 19.12 -17.39 -2.56
C ARG A 341 19.01 -17.58 -4.08
N ASN A 342 17.81 -17.51 -4.63
CA ASN A 342 17.64 -17.51 -6.08
C ASN A 342 17.65 -16.07 -6.61
N LYS A 343 18.16 -15.91 -7.84
CA LYS A 343 18.11 -14.64 -8.59
C LYS A 343 16.66 -14.17 -8.71
N VAL A 344 16.39 -12.91 -8.35
CA VAL A 344 15.06 -12.31 -8.49
C VAL A 344 14.80 -12.06 -9.98
N GLN A 345 13.58 -12.35 -10.42
CA GLN A 345 13.15 -12.13 -11.81
C GLN A 345 12.75 -10.67 -12.04
N THR A 346 13.05 -10.15 -13.23
CA THR A 346 12.46 -8.91 -13.73
C THR A 346 10.98 -9.12 -14.03
N LEU A 347 10.10 -8.28 -13.47
CA LEU A 347 8.64 -8.37 -13.67
C LEU A 347 8.15 -7.16 -14.50
N LEU A 348 7.94 -7.39 -15.80
CA LEU A 348 7.47 -6.35 -16.71
C LEU A 348 6.07 -6.64 -17.23
N SER A 349 5.15 -5.67 -17.11
CA SER A 349 3.81 -5.72 -17.70
C SER A 349 3.57 -4.53 -18.63
N ARG A 350 3.96 -4.67 -19.90
CA ARG A 350 3.72 -3.62 -20.92
C ARG A 350 2.24 -3.37 -21.18
N THR A 351 1.42 -4.42 -21.15
CA THR A 351 -0.01 -4.37 -21.51
C THR A 351 -0.85 -3.60 -20.49
N GLU A 352 -0.36 -3.45 -19.26
CA GLU A 352 -1.12 -2.86 -18.16
C GLU A 352 -0.50 -1.55 -17.64
N GLY A 353 0.66 -1.17 -18.19
CA GLY A 353 1.32 0.09 -17.89
C GLY A 353 2.02 0.13 -16.52
N TYR A 354 2.39 -1.02 -15.96
CA TYR A 354 3.22 -1.12 -14.77
C TYR A 354 4.55 -1.80 -15.10
N GLY A 355 5.64 -1.20 -14.64
CA GLY A 355 6.97 -1.79 -14.73
C GLY A 355 7.56 -1.96 -13.34
N LEU A 356 8.03 -3.17 -13.01
CA LEU A 356 8.86 -3.40 -11.83
C LEU A 356 10.15 -4.10 -12.25
N LEU A 357 11.22 -3.32 -12.24
CA LEU A 357 12.56 -3.78 -12.55
C LEU A 357 13.30 -4.07 -11.26
N VAL A 358 14.03 -5.17 -11.23
CA VAL A 358 14.88 -5.57 -10.12
C VAL A 358 16.27 -5.83 -10.66
N SER A 359 17.31 -5.32 -10.00
CA SER A 359 18.70 -5.62 -10.34
C SER A 359 19.00 -7.10 -10.15
N GLU A 360 20.06 -7.61 -10.80
CA GLU A 360 20.37 -9.05 -10.75
C GLU A 360 20.64 -9.59 -9.34
N ASP A 361 21.23 -8.75 -8.49
CA ASP A 361 21.52 -9.03 -7.08
C ASP A 361 20.34 -8.72 -6.14
N ALA A 362 19.25 -8.16 -6.67
CA ALA A 362 18.09 -7.67 -5.93
C ALA A 362 18.41 -6.64 -4.84
N SER A 363 19.56 -5.98 -4.91
CA SER A 363 19.90 -4.86 -4.03
C SER A 363 19.13 -3.61 -4.45
N SER A 364 18.85 -3.46 -5.74
CA SER A 364 18.22 -2.28 -6.33
C SER A 364 16.95 -2.65 -7.10
N ARG A 365 15.94 -1.77 -7.02
CA ARG A 365 14.61 -1.98 -7.63
C ARG A 365 14.10 -0.66 -8.15
N LEU A 366 13.52 -0.66 -9.33
CA LEU A 366 12.83 0.48 -9.91
C LEU A 366 11.38 0.07 -10.20
N PHE A 367 10.45 0.81 -9.63
CA PHE A 367 9.05 0.75 -9.99
C PHE A 367 8.67 1.97 -10.84
N VAL A 368 7.95 1.73 -11.93
CA VAL A 368 7.42 2.76 -12.82
C VAL A 368 5.93 2.51 -13.00
N LYS A 369 5.12 3.54 -12.78
CA LYS A 369 3.68 3.49 -13.00
C LYS A 369 3.30 4.40 -14.16
N ALA A 370 2.66 3.83 -15.18
CA ALA A 370 2.08 4.54 -16.30
C ALA A 370 0.88 3.73 -16.82
N SER A 371 -0.08 3.48 -15.93
CA SER A 371 -1.17 2.54 -16.16
C SER A 371 -2.36 3.19 -16.87
N LYS A 372 -3.06 2.40 -17.68
CA LYS A 372 -4.34 2.81 -18.27
C LYS A 372 -5.35 3.25 -17.21
N LEU A 373 -6.31 4.11 -17.60
CA LEU A 373 -7.38 4.55 -16.72
C LEU A 373 -8.04 3.36 -16.02
N LEU A 374 -8.15 3.47 -14.71
CA LEU A 374 -8.78 2.49 -13.87
C LEU A 374 -9.74 3.23 -12.92
N ILE A 375 -11.02 2.86 -12.93
CA ILE A 375 -12.05 3.43 -12.05
C ILE A 375 -11.98 2.74 -10.68
N GLY A 376 -11.39 3.40 -9.69
CA GLY A 376 -11.06 2.79 -8.39
C GLY A 376 -10.88 3.81 -7.26
N PRO A 377 -11.22 3.44 -6.01
CA PRO A 377 -11.25 4.37 -4.88
C PRO A 377 -9.86 4.82 -4.45
N HIS A 378 -8.84 4.02 -4.78
CA HIS A 378 -7.46 4.17 -4.31
C HIS A 378 -6.47 4.61 -5.38
N ASN A 379 -6.95 4.97 -6.57
CA ASN A 379 -6.08 5.47 -7.65
C ASN A 379 -5.71 6.94 -7.43
N GLN A 380 -4.47 7.29 -7.77
CA GLN A 380 -3.90 8.62 -7.57
C GLN A 380 -3.41 9.25 -8.88
N SER A 381 -3.08 10.54 -8.82
CA SER A 381 -2.57 11.35 -9.93
C SER A 381 -1.07 11.18 -10.16
N ASP A 382 -0.65 9.94 -10.36
CA ASP A 382 0.71 9.44 -10.36
C ASP A 382 1.14 8.79 -11.71
N ALA A 383 0.55 9.19 -12.84
CA ALA A 383 1.01 8.69 -14.14
C ALA A 383 2.44 9.18 -14.43
N GLY A 384 3.33 8.28 -14.81
CA GLY A 384 4.76 8.54 -14.95
C GLY A 384 5.55 8.51 -13.63
N HIS A 385 4.91 8.17 -12.50
CA HIS A 385 5.58 8.04 -11.22
C HIS A 385 6.70 6.98 -11.26
N VAL A 386 7.79 7.27 -10.56
CA VAL A 386 8.92 6.36 -10.34
C VAL A 386 9.20 6.21 -8.85
N SER A 387 9.43 4.99 -8.38
CA SER A 387 9.94 4.70 -7.05
C SER A 387 11.21 3.87 -7.19
N TRP A 388 12.24 4.18 -6.40
CA TRP A 388 13.56 3.59 -6.55
C TRP A 388 14.15 3.19 -5.20
N VAL A 389 14.54 1.92 -5.13
CA VAL A 389 15.33 1.34 -4.05
C VAL A 389 16.73 1.08 -4.58
N CYS A 390 17.76 1.48 -3.85
CA CYS A 390 19.15 1.26 -4.21
C CYS A 390 19.90 0.71 -3.00
N ASN A 391 20.63 -0.40 -3.18
CA ASN A 391 21.37 -1.05 -2.10
C ASN A 391 20.53 -1.42 -0.86
N GLY A 392 19.23 -1.70 -1.06
CA GLY A 392 18.27 -1.97 0.01
C GLY A 392 17.63 -0.72 0.61
N ASP A 393 18.10 0.48 0.25
CA ASP A 393 17.57 1.74 0.74
C ASP A 393 16.50 2.32 -0.18
N ALA A 394 15.36 2.73 0.38
CA ALA A 394 14.36 3.46 -0.38
C ALA A 394 14.82 4.90 -0.62
N VAL A 395 15.17 5.20 -1.87
CA VAL A 395 15.68 6.51 -2.27
C VAL A 395 14.54 7.40 -2.71
N LEU A 396 13.84 6.99 -3.77
CA LEU A 396 12.65 7.66 -4.27
C LEU A 396 11.42 6.84 -3.89
N ILE A 397 10.42 7.47 -3.28
CA ILE A 397 9.19 6.81 -2.84
C ILE A 397 7.95 7.53 -3.32
N ASP A 398 6.81 6.88 -3.18
CA ASP A 398 5.52 7.54 -3.22
C ASP A 398 5.12 8.06 -1.83
N ALA A 399 4.45 9.21 -1.78
CA ALA A 399 3.83 9.73 -0.56
C ALA A 399 2.88 8.74 0.14
N GLY A 400 2.37 7.77 -0.61
CA GLY A 400 1.24 6.95 -0.24
C GLY A 400 -0.04 7.78 -0.17
N PRO A 401 -1.00 7.45 0.71
CA PRO A 401 -2.26 8.18 0.83
C PRO A 401 -2.10 9.61 1.37
N GLY A 402 -0.87 10.04 1.68
CA GLY A 402 -0.41 11.38 2.07
C GLY A 402 -1.45 12.33 2.67
N ARG A 403 -1.47 12.43 4.01
CA ARG A 403 -2.16 13.50 4.74
C ARG A 403 -1.26 14.74 4.84
N LYS A 404 -1.53 15.81 4.08
CA LYS A 404 -0.98 17.14 4.44
C LYS A 404 -1.70 17.62 5.71
N VAL A 405 -1.01 17.54 6.84
CA VAL A 405 -1.47 18.12 8.10
C VAL A 405 -0.78 19.47 8.27
N ARG A 406 -1.46 20.55 7.86
CA ARG A 406 -1.28 21.81 8.58
C ARG A 406 -2.33 22.03 9.68
N ASP A 407 -3.45 21.27 9.69
CA ASP A 407 -4.54 21.48 10.67
C ASP A 407 -5.43 20.24 10.96
N ALA A 408 -4.83 19.08 11.28
CA ALA A 408 -5.54 17.79 11.41
C ALA A 408 -6.56 17.73 12.56
N SER A 409 -6.48 18.62 13.56
CA SER A 409 -7.43 18.65 14.66
C SER A 409 -8.79 19.23 14.29
N LYS A 410 -8.96 19.83 13.10
CA LYS A 410 -10.19 20.55 12.73
C LYS A 410 -10.97 20.02 11.53
N LYS A 411 -10.46 19.06 10.75
CA LYS A 411 -11.03 18.80 9.41
C LYS A 411 -11.38 17.35 9.03
N TRP A 412 -11.39 16.36 9.93
CA TRP A 412 -11.78 14.99 9.52
C TRP A 412 -13.14 14.94 8.79
N ALA A 413 -14.11 15.76 9.22
CA ALA A 413 -15.44 15.88 8.61
C ALA A 413 -15.49 16.69 7.29
N GLU A 414 -14.48 17.50 6.97
CA GLU A 414 -14.33 18.10 5.63
C GLU A 414 -13.60 17.14 4.67
N TYR A 415 -12.72 16.27 5.20
CA TYR A 415 -11.95 15.30 4.40
C TYR A 415 -12.79 14.16 3.81
N SER A 416 -13.81 13.68 4.53
CA SER A 416 -14.77 12.71 4.01
C SER A 416 -15.76 13.31 2.99
N LYS A 417 -15.65 14.62 2.70
CA LYS A 417 -16.55 15.37 1.80
C LYS A 417 -15.83 15.95 0.56
N GLY A 418 -14.79 15.29 0.05
CA GLY A 418 -14.26 15.57 -1.30
C GLY A 418 -12.93 16.35 -1.39
N THR A 419 -12.12 16.44 -0.33
CA THR A 419 -10.80 17.10 -0.41
C THR A 419 -9.67 16.22 -0.95
N TYR A 420 -9.91 14.93 -1.20
CA TYR A 420 -8.91 14.02 -1.80
C TYR A 420 -8.49 14.49 -3.20
N ARG A 421 -9.43 15.08 -3.95
CA ARG A 421 -9.25 15.61 -5.31
C ARG A 421 -8.80 17.08 -5.33
N THR A 422 -7.93 17.47 -4.40
CA THR A 422 -7.40 18.84 -4.35
C THR A 422 -5.93 18.88 -4.73
N GLU A 423 -5.57 19.90 -5.49
CA GLU A 423 -4.17 20.17 -5.82
C GLU A 423 -3.36 20.37 -4.53
N GLY A 424 -2.20 19.72 -4.43
CA GLY A 424 -1.38 19.74 -3.22
C GLY A 424 -1.67 18.61 -2.22
N SER A 425 -2.70 17.78 -2.46
CA SER A 425 -2.95 16.57 -1.66
C SER A 425 -1.94 15.46 -1.98
N GLY A 426 -1.83 14.45 -1.12
CA GLY A 426 -1.01 13.26 -1.40
C GLY A 426 -1.55 12.37 -2.52
N ALA A 427 -2.82 12.54 -2.92
CA ALA A 427 -3.42 11.86 -4.06
C ALA A 427 -3.28 12.63 -5.38
N SER A 428 -2.90 13.91 -5.32
CA SER A 428 -2.53 14.73 -6.47
C SER A 428 -1.07 14.51 -6.86
N SER A 429 -0.61 15.05 -7.99
CA SER A 429 0.80 14.94 -8.44
C SER A 429 1.83 15.44 -7.41
N TYR A 430 1.43 16.24 -6.41
CA TYR A 430 2.26 16.65 -5.28
C TYR A 430 2.68 15.51 -4.33
N GLY A 431 1.97 14.39 -4.36
CA GLY A 431 2.34 13.17 -3.64
C GLY A 431 3.37 12.31 -4.37
N HIS A 432 3.72 12.66 -5.60
CA HIS A 432 4.39 11.73 -6.51
C HIS A 432 5.69 12.33 -7.03
N ASN A 433 6.55 11.45 -7.56
CA ASN A 433 7.69 11.87 -8.36
C ASN A 433 7.14 12.27 -9.74
N ALA A 434 6.76 13.53 -9.93
CA ALA A 434 6.00 14.02 -11.09
C ALA A 434 6.45 15.43 -11.51
N VAL A 435 5.88 15.96 -12.59
CA VAL A 435 6.13 17.33 -13.06
C VAL A 435 4.89 18.20 -12.84
N LEU A 436 5.06 19.41 -12.35
CA LEU A 436 4.03 20.44 -12.29
C LEU A 436 4.27 21.50 -13.36
N ILE A 437 3.20 22.11 -13.85
CA ILE A 437 3.18 23.24 -14.79
C ILE A 437 2.35 24.34 -14.12
N ASP A 438 2.97 25.48 -13.85
CA ASP A 438 2.34 26.62 -13.16
C ASP A 438 1.69 26.23 -11.83
N GLY A 439 2.34 25.33 -11.09
CA GLY A 439 1.87 24.81 -9.81
C GLY A 439 0.74 23.78 -9.90
N ARG A 440 0.43 23.27 -11.10
CA ARG A 440 -0.57 22.23 -11.34
C ARG A 440 0.03 20.96 -11.93
N GLY A 441 -0.42 19.81 -11.44
CA GLY A 441 -0.07 18.50 -11.97
C GLY A 441 -1.10 17.95 -12.94
N GLN A 442 -1.29 16.64 -12.85
CA GLN A 442 -2.39 15.90 -13.47
C GLN A 442 -3.69 16.18 -12.71
N LEU A 443 -4.85 15.92 -13.32
CA LEU A 443 -6.13 16.10 -12.61
C LEU A 443 -6.13 15.31 -11.28
N PRO A 444 -6.30 15.95 -10.12
CA PRO A 444 -6.38 15.27 -8.83
C PRO A 444 -7.44 14.16 -8.82
N SER A 445 -7.02 12.93 -8.56
CA SER A 445 -7.86 11.73 -8.64
C SER A 445 -8.05 11.06 -7.27
N GLY A 446 -8.98 10.09 -7.20
CA GLY A 446 -9.39 9.42 -5.97
C GLY A 446 -10.90 9.14 -5.92
N GLU A 447 -11.33 8.29 -4.99
CA GLU A 447 -12.75 7.97 -4.75
C GLU A 447 -13.51 7.40 -5.97
N GLY A 448 -12.82 6.69 -6.86
CA GLY A 448 -13.41 6.09 -8.06
C GLY A 448 -12.92 6.75 -9.34
N ASP A 449 -12.39 7.97 -9.28
CA ASP A 449 -11.77 8.59 -10.44
C ASP A 449 -10.31 8.17 -10.55
N GLY A 450 -9.91 7.68 -11.72
CA GLY A 450 -8.52 7.48 -12.07
C GLY A 450 -8.02 8.50 -13.08
N ILE A 451 -6.73 8.41 -13.36
CA ILE A 451 -6.06 9.05 -14.49
C ILE A 451 -5.39 7.99 -15.36
N GLU A 452 -5.02 8.37 -16.59
CA GLU A 452 -4.43 7.47 -17.57
C GLU A 452 -2.99 7.85 -17.91
N GLY A 453 -2.12 6.85 -17.88
CA GLY A 453 -0.84 6.86 -18.56
C GLY A 453 -0.65 5.59 -19.38
N ARG A 454 0.48 5.51 -20.09
CA ARG A 454 0.92 4.28 -20.75
C ARG A 454 2.43 4.13 -20.68
N LEU A 455 2.90 2.89 -20.55
CA LEU A 455 4.28 2.55 -20.89
C LEU A 455 4.43 2.57 -22.41
N SER A 456 5.18 3.52 -22.95
CA SER A 456 5.38 3.68 -24.39
C SER A 456 6.38 2.67 -24.93
N TYR A 457 7.45 2.39 -24.20
CA TYR A 457 8.41 1.35 -24.54
C TYR A 457 9.10 0.77 -23.30
N VAL A 458 9.65 -0.43 -23.47
CA VAL A 458 10.63 -1.01 -22.56
C VAL A 458 11.72 -1.64 -23.42
N ARG A 459 12.99 -1.41 -23.12
CA ARG A 459 14.11 -1.98 -23.85
C ARG A 459 15.19 -2.39 -22.87
N GLN A 460 15.84 -3.49 -23.19
CA GLN A 460 17.02 -3.94 -22.45
C GLN A 460 18.23 -3.73 -23.36
N THR A 461 19.24 -3.02 -22.88
CA THR A 461 20.57 -2.97 -23.51
C THR A 461 21.52 -3.85 -22.71
N GLU A 462 22.84 -3.78 -22.95
CA GLU A 462 23.82 -4.42 -22.07
C GLU A 462 23.74 -3.80 -20.66
N ASP A 463 23.90 -2.47 -20.58
CA ASP A 463 24.05 -1.73 -19.33
C ASP A 463 22.75 -1.34 -18.63
N PHE A 464 21.67 -1.17 -19.40
CA PHE A 464 20.47 -0.49 -18.91
C PHE A 464 19.19 -1.27 -19.18
N TRP A 465 18.22 -1.01 -18.31
CA TRP A 465 16.82 -1.04 -18.68
C TRP A 465 16.37 0.36 -19.05
N LEU A 466 15.78 0.51 -20.23
CA LEU A 466 15.25 1.76 -20.76
C LEU A 466 13.73 1.67 -20.79
N LEU A 467 13.04 2.67 -20.27
CA LEU A 467 11.58 2.73 -20.23
C LEU A 467 11.11 4.11 -20.68
N GLY A 468 9.98 4.16 -21.38
CA GLY A 468 9.26 5.38 -21.67
C GLY A 468 7.87 5.32 -21.08
N THR A 469 7.40 6.45 -20.56
CA THR A 469 6.02 6.65 -20.12
C THR A 469 5.43 7.86 -20.83
N ASP A 470 4.14 7.80 -21.16
CA ASP A 470 3.35 8.91 -21.67
C ASP A 470 2.20 9.16 -20.70
N ALA A 471 2.19 10.34 -20.06
CA ALA A 471 1.22 10.78 -19.08
C ALA A 471 0.25 11.84 -19.65
N ARG A 472 0.27 12.10 -20.96
CA ARG A 472 -0.53 13.19 -21.58
C ARG A 472 -2.02 13.08 -21.27
N ALA A 473 -2.57 11.87 -21.28
CA ALA A 473 -3.99 11.65 -20.97
C ALA A 473 -4.34 12.06 -19.53
N ALA A 474 -3.45 11.88 -18.56
CA ALA A 474 -3.65 12.30 -17.17
C ALA A 474 -3.69 13.83 -16.99
N TYR A 475 -2.86 14.57 -17.73
CA TYR A 475 -2.86 16.05 -17.73
C TYR A 475 -4.06 16.63 -18.48
N ASN A 476 -4.43 15.99 -19.60
CA ASN A 476 -5.50 16.48 -20.48
C ASN A 476 -6.90 16.07 -20.03
N LYS A 477 -7.02 15.23 -19.00
CA LYS A 477 -8.31 14.81 -18.47
C LYS A 477 -9.11 16.05 -18.06
N ASP A 478 -10.33 16.13 -18.57
CA ASP A 478 -11.27 17.23 -18.34
C ASP A 478 -10.68 18.63 -18.62
N GLU A 479 -9.74 18.71 -19.57
CA GLU A 479 -9.03 19.95 -19.94
C GLU A 479 -8.34 20.65 -18.74
N TYR A 480 -7.99 19.89 -17.71
CA TYR A 480 -7.51 20.42 -16.43
C TYR A 480 -6.18 21.18 -16.53
N ASN A 481 -5.20 20.57 -17.20
CA ASN A 481 -3.86 21.15 -17.39
C ASN A 481 -3.26 20.70 -18.73
N PRO A 482 -3.80 21.19 -19.87
CA PRO A 482 -3.59 20.57 -21.17
C PRO A 482 -2.16 20.69 -21.70
N VAL A 483 -1.62 19.56 -22.15
CA VAL A 483 -0.29 19.38 -22.73
C VAL A 483 -0.37 18.66 -24.08
N GLN A 484 0.59 18.96 -24.96
CA GLN A 484 0.83 18.24 -26.21
C GLN A 484 1.68 16.99 -25.98
N VAL A 485 2.64 17.08 -25.05
CA VAL A 485 3.60 16.04 -24.68
C VAL A 485 3.77 16.03 -23.17
N ALA A 486 3.81 14.84 -22.56
CA ALA A 486 4.15 14.63 -21.15
C ALA A 486 4.82 13.26 -21.01
N ASP A 487 6.05 13.18 -21.52
CA ASP A 487 6.83 11.96 -21.55
C ASP A 487 7.86 11.94 -20.41
N ARG A 488 8.06 10.75 -19.85
CA ARG A 488 9.20 10.46 -18.98
C ARG A 488 9.95 9.26 -19.52
N HIS A 489 11.25 9.42 -19.66
CA HIS A 489 12.16 8.34 -19.99
C HIS A 489 13.01 7.99 -18.78
N VAL A 490 13.22 6.70 -18.57
CA VAL A 490 13.94 6.16 -17.44
C VAL A 490 15.04 5.25 -17.95
N ALA A 491 16.28 5.48 -17.51
CA ALA A 491 17.35 4.52 -17.66
C ALA A 491 17.80 4.03 -16.27
N PHE A 492 17.70 2.72 -16.06
CA PHE A 492 18.07 2.06 -14.82
C PHE A 492 19.29 1.17 -15.05
N SER A 493 20.39 1.50 -14.41
CA SER A 493 21.65 0.75 -14.52
C SER A 493 21.49 -0.65 -13.94
N LYS A 494 22.05 -1.65 -14.63
CA LYS A 494 22.12 -3.04 -14.15
C LYS A 494 23.35 -3.34 -13.31
N ALA A 495 24.28 -2.39 -13.20
CA ALA A 495 25.50 -2.55 -12.42
C ALA A 495 25.20 -2.69 -10.91
N ALA A 496 26.16 -3.25 -10.16
CA ALA A 496 26.06 -3.39 -8.71
C ALA A 496 25.97 -2.03 -7.98
N GLY A 497 26.57 -0.97 -8.55
CA GLY A 497 26.33 0.43 -8.17
C GLY A 497 25.19 1.03 -9.01
N ALA A 498 23.96 0.60 -8.76
CA ALA A 498 22.83 1.05 -9.58
C ALA A 498 22.66 2.58 -9.45
N TYR A 499 22.48 3.21 -10.60
CA TYR A 499 22.09 4.61 -10.71
C TYR A 499 20.87 4.73 -11.62
N LEU A 500 20.11 5.79 -11.42
CA LEU A 500 18.86 6.06 -12.08
C LEU A 500 18.95 7.36 -12.87
N ILE A 501 18.45 7.36 -14.10
CA ILE A 501 18.35 8.55 -14.93
C ILE A 501 16.88 8.78 -15.27
N LEU A 502 16.43 10.01 -15.09
CA LEU A 502 15.09 10.48 -15.41
C LEU A 502 15.18 11.64 -16.42
N ILE A 503 14.51 11.49 -17.55
CA ILE A 503 14.42 12.53 -18.58
C ILE A 503 12.94 12.87 -18.76
N ASP A 504 12.53 14.07 -18.39
CA ASP A 504 11.15 14.54 -18.60
C ASP A 504 11.12 15.48 -19.79
N ARG A 505 10.10 15.27 -20.64
CA ARG A 505 9.75 16.16 -21.73
C ARG A 505 8.29 16.57 -21.60
N VAL A 506 8.04 17.86 -21.41
CA VAL A 506 6.67 18.39 -21.28
C VAL A 506 6.50 19.59 -22.19
N VAL A 507 5.42 19.60 -22.98
CA VAL A 507 5.08 20.68 -23.89
C VAL A 507 3.63 21.11 -23.61
N PRO A 508 3.40 22.25 -22.95
CA PRO A 508 2.06 22.79 -22.73
C PRO A 508 1.31 23.06 -24.04
N GLN A 509 -0.03 23.02 -24.02
CA GLN A 509 -0.83 23.49 -25.16
C GLN A 509 -0.95 25.02 -25.20
N ALA A 510 -0.94 25.65 -24.03
CA ALA A 510 -0.92 27.11 -23.93
C ALA A 510 0.43 27.65 -24.44
N PRO A 511 0.43 28.73 -25.23
CA PRO A 511 1.67 29.37 -25.67
C PRO A 511 2.26 30.23 -24.56
N GLY A 512 3.59 30.39 -24.60
CA GLY A 512 4.33 31.31 -23.73
C GLY A 512 5.21 30.59 -22.72
N THR A 513 5.80 31.37 -21.80
CA THR A 513 6.66 30.85 -20.74
C THR A 513 5.82 30.30 -19.59
N HIS A 514 6.15 29.09 -19.17
CA HIS A 514 5.54 28.39 -18.06
C HIS A 514 6.58 28.08 -16.98
N ARG A 515 6.13 27.97 -15.74
CA ARG A 515 6.96 27.49 -14.63
C ARG A 515 6.78 25.98 -14.49
N PHE A 516 7.81 25.23 -14.87
CA PHE A 516 7.86 23.79 -14.64
C PHE A 516 8.48 23.48 -13.28
N GLN A 517 8.01 22.43 -12.60
CA GLN A 517 8.62 21.93 -11.37
C GLN A 517 8.64 20.40 -11.35
N ARG A 518 9.83 19.78 -11.35
CA ARG A 518 9.96 18.35 -11.07
C ARG A 518 10.00 18.12 -9.57
N LEU A 519 9.12 17.27 -9.07
CA LEU A 519 9.09 16.83 -7.68
C LEU A 519 9.80 15.48 -7.53
N LEU A 520 10.64 15.37 -6.50
CA LEU A 520 11.27 14.13 -6.06
C LEU A 520 11.00 13.93 -4.56
N GLN A 521 10.50 12.75 -4.20
CA GLN A 521 10.01 12.38 -2.87
C GLN A 521 10.96 11.36 -2.24
N PHE A 522 11.49 11.66 -1.05
CA PHE A 522 12.45 10.80 -0.34
C PHE A 522 11.86 10.20 0.95
N ALA A 523 12.26 8.96 1.28
CA ALA A 523 11.66 8.14 2.34
C ALA A 523 11.95 8.60 3.77
N ASP A 524 13.14 9.13 3.98
CA ASP A 524 13.53 9.85 5.19
C ASP A 524 13.62 11.35 4.83
N PRO A 525 13.68 12.27 5.82
CA PRO A 525 14.05 13.64 5.51
C PRO A 525 15.48 13.57 4.99
N ALA A 526 15.61 13.49 3.67
CA ALA A 526 16.89 13.53 3.00
C ALA A 526 17.62 14.74 3.55
N GLN A 527 18.71 14.53 4.28
CA GLN A 527 19.51 15.69 4.63
C GLN A 527 20.23 16.05 3.34
N VAL A 528 19.91 17.23 2.81
CA VAL A 528 20.77 17.87 1.83
C VAL A 528 22.08 18.11 2.58
N VAL A 529 23.07 17.28 2.30
CA VAL A 529 24.37 17.32 3.00
C VAL A 529 25.36 18.22 2.28
N GLU A 530 25.10 18.52 1.01
CA GLU A 530 25.95 19.37 0.16
C GLU A 530 25.13 19.97 -0.98
N GLU A 531 25.26 21.29 -1.20
CA GLU A 531 24.76 21.98 -2.38
C GLU A 531 25.96 22.50 -3.17
N ASP A 532 26.09 22.06 -4.42
CA ASP A 532 27.17 22.49 -5.33
C ASP A 532 26.57 23.24 -6.52
N GLY A 533 25.79 24.27 -6.20
CA GLY A 533 25.08 25.10 -7.15
C GLY A 533 23.71 24.54 -7.60
N PRO A 534 23.02 25.26 -8.50
CA PRO A 534 21.68 24.86 -8.96
C PRO A 534 21.70 23.49 -9.64
N GLY A 535 20.88 22.57 -9.13
CA GLY A 535 20.72 21.24 -9.72
C GLY A 535 21.72 20.18 -9.26
N ARG A 536 22.80 20.52 -8.54
CA ARG A 536 23.73 19.51 -7.99
C ARG A 536 23.65 19.47 -6.47
N MET A 537 23.34 18.30 -5.93
CA MET A 537 23.28 18.10 -4.49
C MET A 537 23.64 16.68 -4.08
N ALA A 538 23.97 16.53 -2.81
CA ALA A 538 24.05 15.23 -2.15
C ALA A 538 22.93 15.07 -1.15
N VAL A 539 22.22 13.96 -1.23
CA VAL A 539 21.11 13.60 -0.34
C VAL A 539 21.42 12.31 0.39
N THR A 540 20.99 12.20 1.65
CA THR A 540 21.15 10.97 2.43
C THR A 540 19.84 10.20 2.54
N SER A 541 19.87 8.89 2.28
CA SER A 541 18.75 7.98 2.57
C SER A 541 19.28 6.65 3.11
N GLY A 542 18.69 6.12 4.18
CA GLY A 542 19.12 4.86 4.79
C GLY A 542 20.57 4.85 5.32
N GLY A 543 21.21 6.01 5.45
CA GLY A 543 22.62 6.16 5.81
C GLY A 543 23.59 6.15 4.62
N THR A 544 23.07 5.96 3.40
CA THR A 544 23.82 6.07 2.14
C THR A 544 23.71 7.50 1.60
N VAL A 545 24.82 8.05 1.08
CA VAL A 545 24.84 9.34 0.37
C VAL A 545 24.59 9.08 -1.11
N TYR A 546 23.69 9.84 -1.70
CA TYR A 546 23.38 9.82 -3.12
C TYR A 546 23.71 11.17 -3.74
N ASP A 547 24.47 11.13 -4.82
CA ASP A 547 24.68 12.28 -5.67
C ASP A 547 23.50 12.45 -6.62
N LEU A 548 22.99 13.67 -6.69
CA LEU A 548 21.90 14.09 -7.56
C LEU A 548 22.40 15.20 -8.48
N TRP A 549 22.30 14.97 -9.78
CA TRP A 549 22.54 15.98 -10.81
C TRP A 549 21.28 16.20 -11.61
N THR A 550 20.75 17.41 -11.58
CA THR A 550 19.65 17.86 -12.42
C THR A 550 20.17 18.91 -13.38
N LEU A 551 19.94 18.70 -14.66
CA LEU A 551 20.37 19.57 -15.76
C LEU A 551 19.15 19.90 -16.63
N SER A 552 19.08 21.15 -17.11
CA SER A 552 18.07 21.58 -18.07
C SER A 552 18.73 22.38 -19.20
N PRO A 553 18.57 21.97 -20.47
CA PRO A 553 18.98 22.79 -21.60
C PRO A 553 17.98 23.93 -21.90
N THR A 554 16.78 23.93 -21.30
CA THR A 554 15.74 24.92 -21.61
C THR A 554 15.79 26.17 -20.74
N GLY A 555 16.55 26.16 -19.64
CA GLY A 555 16.70 27.34 -18.80
C GLY A 555 17.47 27.09 -17.49
N PRO A 556 17.78 28.16 -16.75
CA PRO A 556 18.43 28.06 -15.45
C PRO A 556 17.54 27.32 -14.45
N LEU A 557 18.15 26.47 -13.63
CA LEU A 557 17.44 25.73 -12.60
C LEU A 557 17.27 26.59 -11.34
N SER A 558 16.08 26.51 -10.77
CA SER A 558 15.83 26.82 -9.36
C SER A 558 15.69 25.51 -8.60
N THR A 559 16.10 25.49 -7.34
CA THR A 559 16.02 24.30 -6.49
C THR A 559 15.45 24.70 -5.15
N VAL A 560 14.41 23.99 -4.71
CA VAL A 560 13.79 24.16 -3.40
C VAL A 560 13.69 22.80 -2.75
N TYR A 561 14.24 22.67 -1.56
CA TYR A 561 14.06 21.49 -0.73
C TYR A 561 13.15 21.82 0.45
N GLU A 562 12.08 21.05 0.61
CA GLU A 562 11.13 21.18 1.72
C GLU A 562 11.05 19.88 2.51
N GLU A 563 11.20 19.99 3.83
CA GLU A 563 10.89 18.89 4.74
C GLU A 563 9.41 18.96 5.10
N GLU A 564 8.64 17.93 4.75
CA GLU A 564 7.23 17.84 5.10
C GLU A 564 7.01 16.79 6.19
N LYS A 565 6.27 17.17 7.25
CA LYS A 565 5.89 16.27 8.34
C LYS A 565 4.58 15.56 8.03
N PHE A 566 4.56 14.24 8.17
CA PHE A 566 3.37 13.41 7.93
C PHE A 566 2.87 12.72 9.19
N GLN A 567 1.56 12.52 9.23
CA GLN A 567 0.95 11.53 10.11
C GLN A 567 0.88 10.21 9.32
N MET A 568 1.76 9.26 9.66
CA MET A 568 1.82 7.85 9.23
C MET A 568 2.75 7.52 8.06
N PRO A 569 3.35 6.31 8.05
CA PRO A 569 4.34 5.79 9.01
C PRO A 569 5.73 6.45 8.82
N ILE A 570 5.94 7.13 7.69
CA ILE A 570 7.07 8.03 7.48
C ILE A 570 6.77 9.32 8.24
N LYS A 571 7.58 9.64 9.25
CA LYS A 571 7.33 10.81 10.12
C LYS A 571 7.60 12.13 9.41
N THR A 572 8.50 12.09 8.43
CA THR A 572 9.12 13.24 7.77
C THR A 572 9.58 12.77 6.40
N ARG A 573 9.18 13.46 5.34
CA ARG A 573 9.65 13.22 3.97
C ARG A 573 10.40 14.44 3.45
N GLY A 574 11.40 14.20 2.61
CA GLY A 574 12.01 15.26 1.80
C GLY A 574 11.27 15.41 0.49
N VAL A 575 10.85 16.64 0.15
CA VAL A 575 10.37 17.00 -1.18
C VAL A 575 11.38 17.92 -1.81
N LEU A 576 11.98 17.47 -2.90
CA LEU A 576 12.85 18.29 -3.71
C LEU A 576 12.13 18.73 -4.97
N ALA A 577 12.08 20.05 -5.18
CA ALA A 577 11.50 20.67 -6.36
C ALA A 577 12.59 21.36 -7.19
N HIS A 578 12.81 20.88 -8.41
CA HIS A 578 13.63 21.57 -9.40
C HIS A 578 12.73 22.33 -10.38
N GLY A 579 12.89 23.65 -10.45
CA GLY A 579 12.07 24.51 -11.29
C GLY A 579 12.82 25.13 -12.46
N VAL A 580 12.14 25.31 -13.59
CA VAL A 580 12.63 26.01 -14.78
C VAL A 580 11.49 26.88 -15.34
N GLU A 581 11.81 28.08 -15.81
CA GLU A 581 10.90 28.90 -16.61
C GLU A 581 11.28 28.77 -18.09
N ALA A 582 10.38 28.21 -18.91
CA ALA A 582 10.62 27.95 -20.33
C ALA A 582 9.30 27.80 -21.10
N GLU A 583 9.34 27.75 -22.43
CA GLU A 583 8.16 27.41 -23.25
C GLU A 583 7.89 25.90 -23.26
N ASP A 584 8.95 25.09 -23.23
CA ASP A 584 8.90 23.64 -23.06
C ASP A 584 9.90 23.17 -21.99
N LEU A 585 9.63 21.98 -21.43
CA LEU A 585 10.50 21.35 -20.47
C LEU A 585 11.33 20.27 -21.12
N TRP A 586 12.64 20.36 -20.94
CA TRP A 586 13.56 19.23 -20.98
C TRP A 586 14.34 19.22 -19.68
N MET A 587 14.24 18.14 -18.91
CA MET A 587 14.96 18.04 -17.64
C MET A 587 15.57 16.66 -17.49
N TYR A 588 16.85 16.61 -17.16
CA TYR A 588 17.65 15.40 -16.99
C TYR A 588 18.04 15.31 -15.52
N THR A 589 17.71 14.21 -14.84
CA THR A 589 18.16 13.97 -13.47
C THR A 589 18.91 12.63 -13.42
N VAL A 590 20.08 12.63 -12.80
CA VAL A 590 20.87 11.43 -12.48
C VAL A 590 20.93 11.29 -10.97
N LEU A 591 20.58 10.11 -10.45
CA LEU A 591 20.74 9.73 -9.06
C LEU A 591 21.70 8.56 -8.94
N ALA A 592 22.75 8.68 -8.14
CA ALA A 592 23.74 7.63 -7.97
C ALA A 592 24.20 7.48 -6.52
N ALA A 593 24.42 6.25 -6.06
CA ALA A 593 24.98 6.00 -4.73
C ALA A 593 26.48 6.34 -4.70
N ARG A 594 26.85 7.37 -3.93
CA ARG A 594 28.22 7.88 -3.85
C ARG A 594 29.19 6.76 -3.40
N GLY A 595 30.32 6.63 -4.10
CA GLY A 595 31.36 5.64 -3.78
C GLY A 595 31.03 4.19 -4.15
N SER A 596 29.96 3.95 -4.92
CA SER A 596 29.69 2.62 -5.48
C SER A 596 30.38 2.46 -6.83
N ALA A 597 31.09 1.35 -7.05
CA ALA A 597 31.79 1.11 -8.30
C ALA A 597 30.85 1.19 -9.53
N GLY A 598 31.31 1.87 -10.59
CA GLY A 598 30.58 1.99 -11.86
C GLY A 598 29.45 3.03 -11.85
N VAL A 599 29.41 3.90 -10.84
CA VAL A 599 28.50 5.06 -10.84
C VAL A 599 29.12 6.28 -11.54
N PRO A 600 28.29 7.21 -12.05
CA PRO A 600 28.77 8.49 -12.56
C PRO A 600 29.49 9.30 -11.49
N THR A 601 30.65 9.85 -11.84
CA THR A 601 31.39 10.84 -11.04
C THR A 601 31.25 12.26 -11.60
N ASP A 602 30.91 12.36 -12.89
CA ASP A 602 30.61 13.62 -13.56
C ASP A 602 29.45 13.42 -14.55
N VAL A 603 28.61 14.45 -14.68
CA VAL A 603 27.40 14.44 -15.49
C VAL A 603 27.29 15.78 -16.20
N SER A 604 27.21 15.75 -17.53
CA SER A 604 27.09 16.96 -18.34
C SER A 604 26.14 16.77 -19.51
N LEU A 605 25.64 17.87 -20.06
CA LEU A 605 24.90 17.87 -21.32
C LEU A 605 25.83 18.26 -22.46
N ARG A 606 25.76 17.51 -23.55
CA ARG A 606 26.37 17.86 -24.83
C ARG A 606 25.29 18.24 -25.83
N PRO A 607 25.53 19.25 -26.69
CA PRO A 607 24.76 19.38 -27.92
C PRO A 607 24.85 18.05 -28.68
N ALA A 608 23.72 17.51 -29.15
CA ALA A 608 23.82 16.44 -30.13
C ALA A 608 24.35 17.03 -31.42
N GLU A 609 25.40 16.42 -31.96
CA GLU A 609 25.94 16.80 -33.27
C GLU A 609 24.97 16.44 -34.40
N ASP A 610 24.14 15.42 -34.18
CA ASP A 610 23.07 15.01 -35.09
C ASP A 610 21.72 15.65 -34.71
N ALA A 611 21.11 16.34 -35.68
CA ALA A 611 19.79 16.95 -35.56
C ALA A 611 18.67 15.95 -35.28
N ALA A 612 18.91 14.64 -35.46
CA ALA A 612 18.00 13.57 -35.09
C ALA A 612 17.85 13.40 -33.56
N PHE A 613 18.71 14.00 -32.73
CA PHE A 613 18.69 13.83 -31.28
C PHE A 613 18.45 15.14 -30.51
N GLY A 614 17.89 15.02 -29.30
CA GLY A 614 17.87 16.10 -28.31
C GLY A 614 19.27 16.36 -27.74
N ALA A 615 19.38 17.14 -26.66
CA ALA A 615 20.64 17.20 -25.93
C ALA A 615 21.06 15.78 -25.48
N ALA A 616 22.33 15.45 -25.66
CA ALA A 616 22.88 14.17 -25.20
C ALA A 616 23.36 14.31 -23.76
N LEU A 617 22.95 13.40 -22.89
CA LEU A 617 23.46 13.27 -21.53
C LEU A 617 24.77 12.47 -21.58
N GLN A 618 25.85 13.11 -21.19
CA GLN A 618 27.14 12.46 -20.97
C GLN A 618 27.31 12.11 -19.50
N LEU A 619 27.66 10.85 -19.25
CA LEU A 619 28.07 10.34 -17.95
C LEU A 619 29.54 9.95 -18.01
N VAL A 620 30.35 10.46 -17.09
CA VAL A 620 31.70 9.93 -16.86
C VAL A 620 31.63 9.06 -15.61
N LEU A 621 31.90 7.77 -15.76
CA LEU A 621 31.85 6.80 -14.68
C LEU A 621 33.16 6.76 -13.90
N GLU A 622 33.07 6.25 -12.67
CA GLU A 622 34.25 5.87 -11.89
C GLU A 622 35.10 4.87 -12.68
N GLY A 623 36.37 5.24 -12.93
CA GLY A 623 37.28 4.50 -13.82
C GLY A 623 37.53 5.19 -15.18
N GLY A 624 36.80 6.25 -15.51
CA GLY A 624 37.00 7.08 -16.70
C GLY A 624 36.16 6.68 -17.92
N ASP A 625 35.40 5.60 -17.82
CA ASP A 625 34.48 5.17 -18.88
C ASP A 625 33.41 6.24 -19.12
N THR A 626 33.18 6.60 -20.38
CA THR A 626 32.14 7.54 -20.76
C THR A 626 30.91 6.78 -21.26
N ARG A 627 29.72 7.30 -20.98
CA ARG A 627 28.47 6.82 -21.56
C ARG A 627 27.66 8.00 -22.08
N LEU A 628 27.19 7.89 -23.32
CA LEU A 628 26.30 8.87 -23.95
C LEU A 628 24.89 8.29 -24.08
N LEU A 629 23.91 9.02 -23.56
CA LEU A 629 22.50 8.70 -23.68
C LEU A 629 21.78 9.90 -24.30
N ALA A 630 21.02 9.70 -25.36
CA ALA A 630 20.26 10.77 -25.98
C ALA A 630 18.84 10.32 -26.30
N LEU A 631 17.91 11.27 -26.22
CA LEU A 631 16.56 11.05 -26.69
C LEU A 631 16.50 11.27 -28.20
N SER A 632 16.14 10.24 -28.94
CA SER A 632 15.91 10.34 -30.39
C SER A 632 14.66 11.16 -30.65
N ARG A 633 14.78 12.22 -31.45
CA ARG A 633 13.64 13.02 -31.92
C ARG A 633 12.79 12.25 -32.93
N THR A 634 13.39 11.28 -33.62
CA THR A 634 12.71 10.46 -34.63
C THR A 634 11.87 9.37 -34.00
N THR A 635 12.42 8.62 -33.05
CA THR A 635 11.73 7.49 -32.40
C THR A 635 10.99 7.91 -31.15
N GLY A 636 11.40 9.01 -30.50
CA GLY A 636 10.94 9.36 -29.16
C GLY A 636 11.47 8.40 -28.09
N GLU A 637 12.44 7.55 -28.41
CA GLU A 637 13.04 6.59 -27.50
C GLU A 637 14.41 7.06 -27.00
N LEU A 638 14.78 6.58 -25.82
CA LEU A 638 16.10 6.79 -25.25
C LEU A 638 17.05 5.78 -25.87
N GLU A 639 18.16 6.27 -26.40
CA GLU A 639 19.15 5.47 -27.11
C GLU A 639 20.54 5.67 -26.46
N ARG A 640 21.31 4.57 -26.37
CA ARG A 640 22.74 4.63 -26.07
C ARG A 640 23.45 4.92 -27.38
N ILE A 641 24.20 6.02 -27.41
CA ILE A 641 25.06 6.38 -28.53
C ILE A 641 26.46 5.85 -28.20
N SER A 642 27.17 5.33 -29.20
CA SER A 642 28.53 4.83 -29.02
C SER A 642 29.51 5.99 -28.81
N ASP A 643 30.65 5.71 -28.18
CA ASP A 643 31.63 6.74 -27.84
C ASP A 643 32.42 7.24 -29.06
N ASP A 644 32.28 6.59 -30.22
CA ASP A 644 32.97 6.90 -31.49
C ASP A 644 32.19 7.86 -32.42
N GLY A 645 31.03 8.35 -31.98
CA GLY A 645 30.14 9.23 -32.76
C GLY A 645 28.87 8.52 -33.16
#